data_AF-A0AB34QPA3-F1
#
_entry.id   AF-A0AB34QPA3-F1
#
_cell.length_a   1.000
_cell.length_b   1.000
_cell.length_c   1.000
_cell.angle_alpha   90.00
_cell.angle_beta   90.00
_cell.angle_gamma   90.00
#
_symmetry.space_group_name_H-M   'P 1'
#
loop_
_entity.id
_entity.type
_entity.pdbx_description
1 polymer ?
#
loop_
_entity_poly.entity_id
_entity_poly.type
_entity_poly.pdbx_seq_one_letter_code
_entity_poly.pdbx_strand_id
1 'polypeptide(L)'
;MKSSASVDPASRSARTHSPEIQETELAIASTSAAVIPQSAPDPALSPLGRAPVRRNSGTTLGALLARPEQDAPALAPPPVTSSTATKATLARLRQQLASDNARAIAPDLAADLISRLRPMKSPGTTGAQARAATHADLVSRISEHDVSDWYKAQGLNEHDVATLRRTALLSGLPNPSGSFLTNAMQYIVSPWINYATRQPWAGAGFGLATMLVAAPVNAGQQSAVVSLCESIREHGAHVIVPDKKQINDKHWLPELAHALKEKIETFAKACDVFREIQGDPNSSIEQRKAAADVLLAAEKELHQAQHDFVMTQGAHDRQWQGNRWQAIPRILRSPVASTLGLLSKTGAMRALSPTAQTVGAMLMTAAQHVAAGFDEQAKQEANNKLNLLYADVLTAAGKQKLASGTAVSAEDIKADKLRSLIQSPTQALVKRVTAGVAELEKLLADAVTAEDAQRGAITADDRDIEAGDASKAMQDLRLLRNDLEALREGRLDEIDPNGTASKLLIGAEKSVLSQQLFNNIAKKYNYLEFTAQTAQRIGQMFHLVFLGSAASSVISKLVSAAQGGTRNVPIAQSLAVSAISGGMATVGALNQHTAITIKNNRREGSTDIGLGKQVSRGVMGAMHETLSQRRATKASKAVNALLEGNDVEALLAAARALPAQEASASSSQPQGAPSTSKAAGPSRGHVSAPSSPNRSRLGRTNDEITRSKSARNLGVELHEFARMAGKHSKDLV
;
A
#
# COMPACT_ATOMS: atom_id res chain seq x y z
N MET A 1 38.85 26.71 55.86
CA MET A 1 38.39 27.79 56.78
C MET A 1 36.86 27.71 56.89
N LYS A 2 36.31 28.08 58.06
CA LYS A 2 34.90 28.23 58.50
C LYS A 2 33.77 28.21 57.43
N SER A 3 32.54 27.72 57.67
CA SER A 3 31.96 26.95 58.79
C SER A 3 30.52 26.49 58.45
N SER A 4 30.21 25.22 58.78
CA SER A 4 28.97 24.64 59.34
C SER A 4 27.58 25.28 59.13
N ALA A 5 26.61 24.44 58.73
CA ALA A 5 25.40 24.17 59.53
C ALA A 5 24.87 22.74 59.25
N SER A 6 24.55 22.00 60.31
CA SER A 6 23.95 20.65 60.36
C SER A 6 22.60 20.78 61.13
N VAL A 7 21.61 19.87 61.13
CA VAL A 7 21.56 18.55 61.80
C VAL A 7 20.21 17.87 61.44
N ASP A 8 20.22 16.52 61.38
CA ASP A 8 19.10 15.56 61.17
C ASP A 8 18.29 15.29 62.49
N PRO A 9 17.58 14.15 62.73
CA PRO A 9 16.37 13.58 62.10
C PRO A 9 15.23 13.29 63.14
N ALA A 10 14.07 12.73 62.74
CA ALA A 10 13.36 11.64 63.47
C ALA A 10 11.93 11.22 62.98
N SER A 11 11.77 9.92 62.69
CA SER A 11 10.64 8.99 62.97
C SER A 11 9.21 9.11 62.40
N ARG A 12 8.79 8.03 61.68
CA ARG A 12 7.48 7.29 61.65
C ARG A 12 6.19 8.06 61.26
N SER A 13 5.19 7.51 60.56
CA SER A 13 4.90 6.22 59.89
C SER A 13 3.56 6.39 59.11
N ALA A 14 3.08 5.58 58.15
CA ALA A 14 3.48 4.33 57.47
C ALA A 14 3.01 4.45 55.97
N ARG A 15 2.72 3.44 55.11
CA ARG A 15 2.64 1.96 55.16
C ARG A 15 2.85 1.40 53.74
N THR A 16 3.36 0.18 53.61
CA THR A 16 3.68 -0.51 52.33
C THR A 16 2.61 -1.52 51.91
N HIS A 17 2.56 -1.90 50.62
CA HIS A 17 2.71 -3.32 50.21
C HIS A 17 2.93 -3.50 48.69
N SER A 18 4.09 -4.07 48.35
CA SER A 18 4.35 -4.94 47.20
C SER A 18 5.21 -6.10 47.72
N PRO A 19 5.17 -7.26 47.06
CA PRO A 19 6.37 -8.10 46.87
C PRO A 19 6.52 -8.42 45.38
N GLU A 20 7.66 -8.27 44.71
CA GLU A 20 9.05 -8.70 45.02
C GLU A 20 9.30 -10.20 44.74
N ILE A 21 10.40 -10.42 44.01
CA ILE A 21 10.85 -11.70 43.44
C ILE A 21 11.98 -12.24 44.35
N GLN A 22 12.02 -13.54 44.59
CA GLN A 22 13.18 -14.20 45.20
C GLN A 22 13.68 -15.38 44.36
N GLU A 23 14.98 -15.34 44.04
CA GLU A 23 15.76 -16.50 43.62
C GLU A 23 16.38 -17.16 44.87
N THR A 24 16.54 -18.49 44.87
CA THR A 24 17.45 -19.19 45.79
C THR A 24 17.95 -20.49 45.14
N GLU A 25 19.17 -20.88 45.47
CA GLU A 25 20.00 -21.82 44.70
C GLU A 25 20.09 -23.24 45.33
N LEU A 26 20.28 -24.23 44.44
CA LEU A 26 20.69 -25.64 44.61
C LEU A 26 20.81 -26.31 46.00
N ALA A 27 20.24 -27.53 46.08
CA ALA A 27 20.81 -28.66 46.83
C ALA A 27 20.63 -29.98 46.03
N ILE A 28 21.61 -30.88 46.11
CA ILE A 28 21.68 -32.15 45.36
C ILE A 28 21.41 -33.33 46.30
N ALA A 29 20.55 -34.27 45.91
CA ALA A 29 20.59 -35.66 46.40
C ALA A 29 19.97 -36.63 45.38
N SER A 30 20.69 -37.69 45.03
CA SER A 30 20.19 -38.78 44.17
C SER A 30 19.60 -39.92 45.00
N THR A 31 18.53 -40.56 44.52
CA THR A 31 18.33 -42.01 44.69
C THR A 31 17.36 -42.56 43.64
N SER A 32 17.49 -43.84 43.33
CA SER A 32 16.88 -44.49 42.16
C SER A 32 15.89 -45.58 42.57
N ALA A 33 14.72 -45.64 41.93
CA ALA A 33 13.93 -46.87 41.70
C ALA A 33 12.81 -46.59 40.69
N ALA A 34 12.53 -47.54 39.79
CA ALA A 34 11.53 -47.39 38.72
C ALA A 34 10.23 -48.15 39.03
N VAL A 35 9.08 -47.53 38.79
CA VAL A 35 7.77 -48.19 38.55
C VAL A 35 6.98 -47.37 37.53
N ILE A 36 6.36 -48.05 36.55
CA ILE A 36 5.51 -47.47 35.49
C ILE A 36 4.04 -47.57 35.94
N PRO A 37 3.20 -46.54 35.66
CA PRO A 37 2.03 -46.81 34.83
C PRO A 37 1.76 -45.75 33.74
N GLN A 38 0.93 -46.15 32.77
CA GLN A 38 0.61 -45.48 31.52
C GLN A 38 -0.17 -44.16 31.67
N SER A 39 0.12 -43.20 30.78
CA SER A 39 -0.80 -42.15 30.32
C SER A 39 -0.64 -41.99 28.81
N ALA A 40 -1.74 -41.85 28.06
CA ALA A 40 -1.73 -41.88 26.59
C ALA A 40 -1.13 -40.60 25.95
N PRO A 41 -0.48 -40.69 24.78
CA PRO A 41 0.07 -39.53 24.08
C PRO A 41 -0.97 -38.78 23.23
N ASP A 42 -0.89 -37.45 23.29
CA ASP A 42 -1.70 -36.46 22.58
C ASP A 42 -1.40 -36.47 21.05
N PRO A 43 -2.41 -36.55 20.15
CA PRO A 43 -2.18 -36.75 18.70
C PRO A 43 -1.66 -35.51 17.93
N ALA A 44 -1.37 -34.39 18.61
CA ALA A 44 -1.01 -33.13 17.95
C ALA A 44 0.42 -33.02 17.37
N LEU A 45 1.32 -34.00 17.60
CA LEU A 45 2.77 -33.88 17.29
C LEU A 45 3.36 -35.05 16.47
N SER A 46 2.60 -35.61 15.52
CA SER A 46 3.15 -36.46 14.44
C SER A 46 2.24 -36.37 13.22
N PRO A 47 2.72 -35.86 12.06
CA PRO A 47 3.81 -36.54 11.35
C PRO A 47 4.84 -35.61 10.68
N LEU A 48 5.92 -35.27 11.39
CA LEU A 48 7.18 -34.85 10.76
C LEU A 48 7.97 -36.11 10.34
N GLY A 49 7.46 -36.85 9.34
CA GLY A 49 7.96 -38.21 9.12
C GLY A 49 7.49 -38.98 7.88
N ARG A 50 7.31 -38.32 6.73
CA ARG A 50 7.26 -39.03 5.42
C ARG A 50 7.79 -38.13 4.30
N ALA A 51 8.88 -38.56 3.67
CA ALA A 51 9.49 -37.84 2.55
C ALA A 51 8.64 -37.98 1.27
N PRO A 52 8.38 -36.90 0.52
CA PRO A 52 7.85 -37.00 -0.83
C PRO A 52 8.91 -37.52 -1.79
N VAL A 53 8.48 -38.32 -2.77
CA VAL A 53 9.33 -39.00 -3.74
C VAL A 53 10.18 -38.01 -4.56
N ARG A 54 11.45 -38.39 -4.75
CA ARG A 54 12.50 -37.70 -5.52
C ARG A 54 12.00 -37.30 -6.92
N ARG A 55 11.74 -36.01 -7.14
CA ARG A 55 11.72 -35.37 -8.47
C ARG A 55 12.87 -34.36 -8.54
N ASN A 56 13.66 -34.44 -9.60
CA ASN A 56 14.85 -33.62 -9.78
C ASN A 56 14.48 -32.14 -10.03
N SER A 57 14.78 -31.29 -9.06
CA SER A 57 14.70 -29.82 -9.18
C SER A 57 16.08 -29.21 -8.92
N GLY A 58 16.97 -29.37 -9.90
CA GLY A 58 18.40 -29.10 -9.79
C GLY A 58 18.89 -27.80 -10.46
N THR A 59 18.14 -26.70 -10.40
CA THR A 59 18.69 -25.37 -10.79
C THR A 59 17.97 -24.23 -10.06
N THR A 60 18.61 -23.64 -9.05
CA THR A 60 18.05 -22.58 -8.21
C THR A 60 18.55 -21.17 -8.57
N LEU A 61 17.62 -20.24 -8.76
CA LEU A 61 17.71 -18.75 -8.68
C LEU A 61 18.81 -17.96 -9.44
N GLY A 62 19.98 -18.52 -9.75
CA GLY A 62 21.08 -17.78 -10.40
C GLY A 62 20.79 -17.37 -11.86
N ALA A 63 19.88 -18.08 -12.53
CA ALA A 63 19.53 -17.85 -13.93
C ALA A 63 18.74 -16.54 -14.18
N LEU A 64 18.26 -15.85 -13.14
CA LEU A 64 17.49 -14.60 -13.27
C LEU A 64 18.34 -13.35 -13.54
N LEU A 65 19.67 -13.48 -13.58
CA LEU A 65 20.61 -12.36 -13.81
C LEU A 65 21.57 -12.58 -14.98
N ALA A 66 21.42 -13.68 -15.74
CA ALA A 66 22.15 -13.88 -16.97
C ALA A 66 21.39 -13.22 -18.14
N ARG A 67 22.07 -12.33 -18.86
CA ARG A 67 21.61 -11.83 -20.17
C ARG A 67 21.53 -13.03 -21.13
N PRO A 68 20.47 -13.18 -21.96
CA PRO A 68 20.51 -14.13 -23.05
C PRO A 68 21.42 -13.57 -24.14
N GLU A 69 22.70 -13.92 -24.11
CA GLU A 69 23.42 -14.00 -25.38
C GLU A 69 22.79 -15.10 -26.24
N GLN A 70 22.91 -14.95 -27.56
CA GLN A 70 22.30 -15.81 -28.55
C GLN A 70 22.78 -17.27 -28.38
N ASP A 71 21.99 -18.21 -28.92
CA ASP A 71 22.20 -19.67 -28.86
C ASP A 71 21.78 -20.40 -27.56
N ALA A 72 20.70 -19.93 -26.92
CA ALA A 72 19.86 -20.83 -26.13
C ALA A 72 18.98 -21.68 -27.08
N PRO A 73 18.99 -23.02 -27.00
CA PRO A 73 18.11 -23.86 -27.81
C PRO A 73 16.65 -23.53 -27.51
N ALA A 74 15.83 -23.48 -28.57
CA ALA A 74 14.43 -23.11 -28.47
C ALA A 74 13.73 -23.86 -27.32
N LEU A 75 13.03 -23.12 -26.46
CA LEU A 75 12.11 -23.66 -25.46
C LEU A 75 11.28 -24.77 -26.12
N ALA A 76 11.45 -26.00 -25.64
CA ALA A 76 10.77 -27.16 -26.20
C ALA A 76 9.26 -26.82 -26.32
N PRO A 77 8.63 -27.06 -27.48
CA PRO A 77 7.24 -26.68 -27.68
C PRO A 77 6.39 -27.27 -26.55
N PRO A 78 5.47 -26.49 -25.95
CA PRO A 78 4.60 -27.03 -24.92
C PRO A 78 3.91 -28.28 -25.48
N PRO A 79 3.80 -29.37 -24.70
CA PRO A 79 3.23 -30.61 -25.19
C PRO A 79 1.86 -30.30 -25.78
N VAL A 80 1.63 -30.75 -27.02
CA VAL A 80 0.41 -30.46 -27.79
C VAL A 80 -0.78 -31.02 -27.00
N THR A 81 -1.39 -30.17 -26.17
CA THR A 81 -2.65 -30.49 -25.51
C THR A 81 -3.69 -30.59 -26.61
N SER A 82 -4.30 -31.78 -26.75
CA SER A 82 -5.39 -31.96 -27.69
C SER A 82 -6.47 -30.91 -27.43
N SER A 83 -7.14 -30.43 -28.49
CA SER A 83 -8.23 -29.45 -28.37
C SER A 83 -9.26 -29.89 -27.31
N THR A 84 -9.52 -31.20 -27.21
CA THR A 84 -10.33 -31.85 -26.18
C THR A 84 -9.86 -31.57 -24.73
N ALA A 85 -8.56 -31.70 -24.46
CA ALA A 85 -8.00 -31.43 -23.13
C ALA A 85 -8.06 -29.93 -22.76
N THR A 86 -7.86 -29.05 -23.74
CA THR A 86 -8.06 -27.61 -23.58
C THR A 86 -9.52 -27.29 -23.27
N LYS A 87 -10.49 -27.79 -24.06
CA LYS A 87 -11.93 -27.61 -23.81
C LYS A 87 -12.34 -28.09 -22.42
N ALA A 88 -11.88 -29.25 -21.98
CA ALA A 88 -12.15 -29.76 -20.63
C ALA A 88 -11.59 -28.85 -19.52
N THR A 89 -10.41 -28.27 -19.74
CA THR A 89 -9.78 -27.31 -18.82
C THR A 89 -10.59 -26.01 -18.74
N LEU A 90 -11.00 -25.46 -19.88
CA LEU A 90 -11.82 -24.25 -19.97
C LEU A 90 -13.20 -24.44 -19.32
N ALA A 91 -13.87 -25.57 -19.55
CA ALA A 91 -15.15 -25.91 -18.94
C ALA A 91 -15.05 -26.00 -17.40
N ARG A 92 -14.00 -26.65 -16.87
CA ARG A 92 -13.73 -26.67 -15.42
C ARG A 92 -13.50 -25.26 -14.88
N LEU A 93 -12.69 -24.45 -15.55
CA LEU A 93 -12.43 -23.06 -15.13
C LEU A 93 -13.70 -22.21 -15.14
N ARG A 94 -14.62 -22.40 -16.11
CA ARG A 94 -15.94 -21.76 -16.11
C ARG A 94 -16.77 -22.18 -14.90
N GLN A 95 -16.86 -23.48 -14.63
CA GLN A 95 -17.61 -24.01 -13.48
C GLN A 95 -17.06 -23.46 -12.15
N GLN A 96 -15.73 -23.42 -12.01
CA GLN A 96 -15.07 -22.88 -10.84
C GLN A 96 -15.29 -21.35 -10.71
N LEU A 97 -15.16 -20.59 -11.80
CA LEU A 97 -15.46 -19.15 -11.81
C LEU A 97 -16.92 -18.85 -11.44
N ALA A 98 -17.87 -19.65 -11.93
CA ALA A 98 -19.28 -19.53 -11.58
C ALA A 98 -19.51 -19.79 -10.07
N SER A 99 -18.88 -20.83 -9.52
CA SER A 99 -18.90 -21.12 -8.07
C SER A 99 -18.27 -19.99 -7.24
N ASP A 100 -17.14 -19.45 -7.69
CA ASP A 100 -16.43 -18.34 -7.02
C ASP A 100 -17.25 -17.04 -7.05
N ASN A 101 -17.96 -16.77 -8.15
CA ASN A 101 -18.88 -15.65 -8.29
C ASN A 101 -20.14 -15.82 -7.43
N ALA A 102 -20.60 -17.06 -7.25
CA ALA A 102 -21.76 -17.42 -6.42
C ALA A 102 -21.40 -17.68 -4.94
N ARG A 103 -20.13 -17.48 -4.52
CA ARG A 103 -19.65 -17.77 -3.16
C ARG A 103 -20.61 -17.21 -2.10
N ALA A 104 -21.02 -18.09 -1.19
CA ALA A 104 -21.86 -17.72 -0.05
C ALA A 104 -21.15 -16.69 0.82
N ILE A 105 -21.90 -15.71 1.33
CA ILE A 105 -21.45 -14.62 2.19
C ILE A 105 -22.44 -14.50 3.34
N ALA A 106 -22.07 -13.82 4.43
CA ALA A 106 -22.99 -13.56 5.55
C ALA A 106 -23.21 -12.04 5.71
N PRO A 107 -24.22 -11.45 5.03
CA PRO A 107 -24.52 -10.02 5.10
C PRO A 107 -24.92 -9.56 6.51
N ASP A 108 -25.61 -10.39 7.29
CA ASP A 108 -25.99 -10.09 8.69
C ASP A 108 -24.75 -9.85 9.56
N LEU A 109 -23.75 -10.73 9.45
CA LEU A 109 -22.50 -10.62 10.19
C LEU A 109 -21.69 -9.39 9.76
N ALA A 110 -21.69 -9.07 8.46
CA ALA A 110 -21.13 -7.82 7.97
C ALA A 110 -21.86 -6.60 8.54
N ALA A 111 -23.19 -6.65 8.64
CA ALA A 111 -24.02 -5.55 9.14
C ALA A 111 -23.82 -5.29 10.64
N ASP A 112 -23.70 -6.34 11.48
CA ASP A 112 -23.32 -6.22 12.90
C ASP A 112 -21.94 -5.54 13.05
N LEU A 113 -20.92 -6.15 12.42
CA LEU A 113 -19.54 -5.66 12.49
C LEU A 113 -19.44 -4.20 12.04
N ILE A 114 -20.15 -3.83 10.97
CA ILE A 114 -20.20 -2.46 10.47
C ILE A 114 -20.89 -1.52 11.47
N SER A 115 -22.06 -1.90 12.00
CA SER A 115 -22.83 -1.11 12.97
C SER A 115 -22.05 -0.87 14.27
N ARG A 116 -21.21 -1.83 14.67
CA ARG A 116 -20.44 -1.78 15.91
C ARG A 116 -19.09 -1.07 15.77
N LEU A 117 -18.40 -1.23 14.62
CA LEU A 117 -16.99 -0.83 14.48
C LEU A 117 -16.76 0.41 13.58
N ARG A 118 -17.68 0.75 12.66
CA ARG A 118 -17.53 1.95 11.82
C ARG A 118 -17.93 3.27 12.50
N PRO A 119 -18.91 3.34 13.42
CA PRO A 119 -19.25 4.60 14.06
C PRO A 119 -18.07 5.19 14.83
N MET A 120 -17.81 6.48 14.60
CA MET A 120 -16.78 7.21 15.33
C MET A 120 -17.06 7.24 16.83
N LYS A 121 -18.33 7.48 17.22
CA LYS A 121 -18.83 7.36 18.60
C LYS A 121 -19.16 5.88 18.87
N SER A 122 -18.50 5.26 19.83
CA SER A 122 -18.79 3.86 20.21
C SER A 122 -20.18 3.75 20.86
N PRO A 123 -20.96 2.68 20.60
CA PRO A 123 -22.17 2.39 21.36
C PRO A 123 -21.88 2.31 22.86
N GLY A 124 -22.80 2.83 23.69
CA GLY A 124 -22.80 2.64 25.15
C GLY A 124 -21.75 3.43 25.97
N THR A 125 -20.90 4.27 25.36
CA THR A 125 -19.88 5.05 26.08
C THR A 125 -20.07 6.56 25.91
N THR A 126 -19.90 7.32 27.01
CA THR A 126 -20.10 8.77 27.09
C THR A 126 -18.78 9.54 27.29
N GLY A 127 -18.59 10.64 26.55
CA GLY A 127 -17.45 11.57 26.70
C GLY A 127 -16.26 11.30 25.76
N ALA A 128 -15.26 12.19 25.77
CA ALA A 128 -14.30 12.37 24.66
C ALA A 128 -13.35 11.20 24.36
N GLN A 129 -13.32 10.17 25.22
CA GLN A 129 -12.61 8.91 24.97
C GLN A 129 -13.47 7.89 24.20
N ALA A 130 -14.80 8.06 24.15
CA ALA A 130 -15.75 7.23 23.42
C ALA A 130 -15.71 7.45 21.90
N ARG A 131 -15.34 8.67 21.46
CA ARG A 131 -15.25 9.03 20.04
C ARG A 131 -13.83 8.85 19.53
N ALA A 132 -13.65 8.03 18.50
CA ALA A 132 -12.35 7.83 17.86
C ALA A 132 -11.84 9.15 17.28
N ALA A 133 -10.57 9.48 17.48
CA ALA A 133 -9.94 10.64 16.87
C ALA A 133 -8.90 10.25 15.80
N THR A 134 -8.47 8.99 15.79
CA THR A 134 -7.43 8.47 14.91
C THR A 134 -7.79 7.08 14.39
N HIS A 135 -7.08 6.63 13.37
CA HIS A 135 -7.18 5.24 12.90
C HIS A 135 -6.85 4.23 14.00
N ALA A 136 -5.87 4.53 14.86
CA ALA A 136 -5.49 3.68 15.97
C ALA A 136 -6.63 3.49 16.99
N ASP A 137 -7.44 4.53 17.23
CA ASP A 137 -8.61 4.48 18.12
C ASP A 137 -9.78 3.67 17.54
N LEU A 138 -9.80 3.43 16.22
CA LEU A 138 -10.75 2.54 15.55
C LEU A 138 -10.23 1.10 15.54
N VAL A 139 -8.96 0.89 15.16
CA VAL A 139 -8.35 -0.45 15.11
C VAL A 139 -8.24 -1.08 16.49
N SER A 140 -8.06 -0.30 17.56
CA SER A 140 -8.08 -0.81 18.95
C SER A 140 -9.43 -1.39 19.39
N ARG A 141 -10.53 -1.09 18.67
CA ARG A 141 -11.87 -1.66 18.90
C ARG A 141 -12.05 -3.01 18.20
N ILE A 142 -11.18 -3.37 17.26
CA ILE A 142 -11.28 -4.57 16.44
C ILE A 142 -10.50 -5.70 17.12
N SER A 143 -11.22 -6.66 17.70
CA SER A 143 -10.61 -7.90 18.21
C SER A 143 -10.20 -8.84 17.06
N GLU A 144 -9.34 -9.81 17.34
CA GLU A 144 -9.03 -10.85 16.34
C GLU A 144 -10.25 -11.74 16.02
N HIS A 145 -11.24 -11.81 16.91
CA HIS A 145 -12.53 -12.45 16.61
C HIS A 145 -13.30 -11.67 15.54
N ASP A 146 -13.37 -10.34 15.66
CA ASP A 146 -14.00 -9.48 14.65
C ASP A 146 -13.35 -9.60 13.27
N VAL A 147 -12.02 -9.78 13.23
CA VAL A 147 -11.28 -10.04 11.99
C VAL A 147 -11.67 -11.39 11.39
N SER A 148 -11.77 -12.42 12.23
CA SER A 148 -12.20 -13.75 11.80
C SER A 148 -13.63 -13.75 11.26
N ASP A 149 -14.54 -13.06 11.96
CA ASP A 149 -15.93 -12.92 11.55
C ASP A 149 -16.09 -12.08 10.29
N TRP A 150 -15.23 -11.07 10.09
CA TRP A 150 -15.20 -10.31 8.85
C TRP A 150 -14.77 -11.16 7.65
N TYR A 151 -13.81 -12.09 7.83
CA TYR A 151 -13.50 -13.09 6.79
C TYR A 151 -14.68 -14.05 6.53
N LYS A 152 -15.38 -14.54 7.57
CA LYS A 152 -16.60 -15.36 7.42
C LYS A 152 -17.69 -14.60 6.66
N ALA A 153 -17.89 -13.31 6.97
CA ALA A 153 -18.85 -12.45 6.29
C ALA A 153 -18.57 -12.30 4.78
N GLN A 154 -17.29 -12.29 4.38
CA GLN A 154 -16.84 -12.28 2.98
C GLN A 154 -16.89 -13.65 2.28
N GLY A 155 -17.25 -14.72 3.01
CA GLY A 155 -17.39 -16.08 2.50
C GLY A 155 -16.15 -16.96 2.62
N LEU A 156 -15.23 -16.68 3.55
CA LEU A 156 -14.02 -17.47 3.79
C LEU A 156 -14.18 -18.29 5.07
N ASN A 157 -13.79 -19.55 5.02
CA ASN A 157 -13.61 -20.38 6.21
C ASN A 157 -12.16 -20.25 6.75
N GLU A 158 -11.87 -20.86 7.90
CA GLU A 158 -10.56 -20.80 8.54
C GLU A 158 -9.43 -21.39 7.68
N HIS A 159 -9.72 -22.41 6.86
CA HIS A 159 -8.76 -23.02 5.95
C HIS A 159 -8.39 -22.07 4.79
N ASP A 160 -9.37 -21.35 4.24
CA ASP A 160 -9.13 -20.30 3.24
C ASP A 160 -8.26 -19.18 3.83
N VAL A 161 -8.55 -18.73 5.05
CA VAL A 161 -7.79 -17.67 5.74
C VAL A 161 -6.36 -18.12 6.07
N ALA A 162 -6.16 -19.36 6.51
CA ALA A 162 -4.84 -19.93 6.75
C ALA A 162 -4.03 -20.04 5.44
N THR A 163 -4.67 -20.46 4.35
CA THR A 163 -4.06 -20.56 3.02
C THR A 163 -3.71 -19.17 2.47
N LEU A 164 -4.60 -18.19 2.63
CA LEU A 164 -4.37 -16.77 2.30
C LEU A 164 -3.17 -16.21 3.05
N ARG A 165 -3.10 -16.40 4.38
CA ARG A 165 -1.98 -15.94 5.22
C ARG A 165 -0.65 -16.57 4.79
N ARG A 166 -0.63 -17.89 4.56
CA ARG A 166 0.56 -18.62 4.07
C ARG A 166 1.01 -18.13 2.70
N THR A 167 0.07 -17.96 1.76
CA THR A 167 0.37 -17.49 0.40
C THR A 167 0.81 -16.03 0.39
N ALA A 168 0.25 -15.17 1.27
CA ALA A 168 0.74 -13.81 1.47
C ALA A 168 2.20 -13.80 1.94
N LEU A 169 2.55 -14.63 2.94
CA LEU A 169 3.94 -14.80 3.41
C LEU A 169 4.86 -15.24 2.27
N LEU A 170 4.52 -16.29 1.54
CA LEU A 170 5.31 -16.78 0.41
C LEU A 170 5.47 -15.72 -0.69
N SER A 171 4.42 -14.94 -0.96
CA SER A 171 4.43 -13.86 -1.96
C SER A 171 5.30 -12.68 -1.56
N GLY A 172 5.51 -12.43 -0.26
CA GLY A 172 6.38 -11.39 0.24
C GLY A 172 7.88 -11.73 0.14
N LEU A 173 8.23 -13.02 0.17
CA LEU A 173 9.63 -13.48 0.20
C LEU A 173 10.50 -12.87 -0.93
N PRO A 174 10.08 -12.76 -2.21
CA PRO A 174 10.94 -12.23 -3.26
C PRO A 174 11.18 -10.71 -3.18
N ASN A 175 10.43 -9.94 -2.38
CA ASN A 175 10.43 -8.48 -2.42
C ASN A 175 11.84 -7.83 -2.26
N PRO A 176 12.75 -8.32 -1.39
CA PRO A 176 14.11 -7.77 -1.29
C PRO A 176 14.99 -7.98 -2.52
N SER A 177 14.65 -8.92 -3.42
CA SER A 177 15.38 -9.16 -4.68
C SER A 177 15.47 -7.90 -5.54
N GLY A 178 14.48 -6.99 -5.45
CA GLY A 178 14.47 -5.68 -6.13
C GLY A 178 15.54 -4.69 -5.66
N SER A 179 16.43 -5.14 -4.76
CA SER A 179 17.62 -4.42 -4.29
C SER A 179 18.83 -5.32 -4.11
N PHE A 180 18.77 -6.60 -4.52
CA PHE A 180 19.82 -7.57 -4.24
C PHE A 180 21.15 -7.17 -4.87
N LEU A 181 21.12 -6.76 -6.15
CA LEU A 181 22.32 -6.39 -6.89
C LEU A 181 23.06 -5.22 -6.24
N THR A 182 22.35 -4.14 -5.88
CA THR A 182 22.96 -2.96 -5.26
C THR A 182 23.47 -3.26 -3.85
N ASN A 183 22.76 -4.09 -3.07
CA ASN A 183 23.25 -4.57 -1.77
C ASN A 183 24.50 -5.48 -1.92
N ALA A 184 24.56 -6.35 -2.92
CA ALA A 184 25.72 -7.21 -3.16
C ALA A 184 26.96 -6.38 -3.58
N MET A 185 26.79 -5.44 -4.50
CA MET A 185 27.84 -4.50 -4.87
C MET A 185 28.35 -3.71 -3.64
N GLN A 186 27.43 -3.26 -2.79
CA GLN A 186 27.76 -2.46 -1.62
C GLN A 186 28.42 -3.25 -0.48
N TYR A 187 27.93 -4.44 -0.13
CA TYR A 187 28.33 -5.16 1.08
C TYR A 187 29.18 -6.42 0.82
N ILE A 188 29.30 -6.87 -0.44
CA ILE A 188 30.15 -8.00 -0.84
C ILE A 188 31.30 -7.49 -1.72
N VAL A 189 31.01 -6.93 -2.89
CA VAL A 189 32.03 -6.61 -3.90
C VAL A 189 32.98 -5.49 -3.43
N SER A 190 32.46 -4.42 -2.83
CA SER A 190 33.27 -3.29 -2.34
C SER A 190 34.34 -3.69 -1.28
N PRO A 191 34.03 -4.52 -0.26
CA PRO A 191 35.07 -5.13 0.59
C PRO A 191 36.12 -5.95 -0.15
N TRP A 192 35.72 -6.76 -1.14
CA TRP A 192 36.67 -7.56 -1.94
C TRP A 192 37.59 -6.70 -2.81
N ILE A 193 37.08 -5.60 -3.41
CA ILE A 193 37.91 -4.63 -4.15
C ILE A 193 38.98 -4.02 -3.24
N ASN A 194 38.61 -3.59 -2.03
CA ASN A 194 39.56 -3.05 -1.04
C ASN A 194 40.66 -4.07 -0.69
N TYR A 195 40.27 -5.33 -0.45
CA TYR A 195 41.20 -6.41 -0.14
C TYR A 195 42.16 -6.73 -1.31
N ALA A 196 41.63 -6.91 -2.52
CA ALA A 196 42.40 -7.32 -3.69
C ALA A 196 43.35 -6.22 -4.19
N THR A 197 42.87 -4.98 -4.30
CA THR A 197 43.67 -3.84 -4.79
C THR A 197 44.67 -3.32 -3.74
N ARG A 198 44.42 -3.59 -2.45
CA ARG A 198 45.07 -2.93 -1.31
C ARG A 198 44.94 -1.39 -1.34
N GLN A 199 43.98 -0.86 -2.10
CA GLN A 199 43.68 0.57 -2.22
C GLN A 199 42.33 0.87 -1.54
N PRO A 200 42.31 1.40 -0.31
CA PRO A 200 41.08 1.70 0.42
C PRO A 200 40.12 2.63 -0.32
N TRP A 201 40.67 3.60 -1.07
CA TRP A 201 39.90 4.52 -1.89
C TRP A 201 39.24 3.87 -3.11
N ALA A 202 39.79 2.78 -3.67
CA ALA A 202 39.13 2.03 -4.75
C ALA A 202 37.84 1.36 -4.24
N GLY A 203 37.90 0.69 -3.08
CA GLY A 203 36.73 0.08 -2.45
C GLY A 203 35.69 1.11 -1.99
N ALA A 204 36.12 2.24 -1.44
CA ALA A 204 35.23 3.33 -1.03
C ALA A 204 34.59 4.07 -2.23
N GLY A 205 35.37 4.38 -3.27
CA GLY A 205 34.90 5.00 -4.51
C GLY A 205 33.89 4.13 -5.26
N PHE A 206 34.13 2.81 -5.34
CA PHE A 206 33.15 1.86 -5.88
C PHE A 206 31.86 1.83 -5.04
N GLY A 207 31.96 1.95 -3.71
CA GLY A 207 30.80 2.06 -2.83
C GLY A 207 30.00 3.37 -3.02
N LEU A 208 30.68 4.49 -3.26
CA LEU A 208 30.05 5.75 -3.63
C LEU A 208 29.36 5.67 -5.00
N ALA A 209 30.03 5.12 -6.01
CA ALA A 209 29.47 4.94 -7.35
C ALA A 209 28.22 4.02 -7.31
N THR A 210 28.32 2.89 -6.61
CA THR A 210 27.19 1.97 -6.37
C THR A 210 26.02 2.68 -5.71
N MET A 211 26.28 3.48 -4.67
CA MET A 211 25.26 4.30 -4.00
C MET A 211 24.58 5.26 -4.99
N LEU A 212 25.33 6.01 -5.80
CA LEU A 212 24.76 6.97 -6.75
C LEU A 212 23.83 6.33 -7.80
N VAL A 213 24.18 5.14 -8.32
CA VAL A 213 23.34 4.43 -9.30
C VAL A 213 22.27 3.53 -8.66
N ALA A 214 22.26 3.36 -7.34
CA ALA A 214 21.36 2.40 -6.69
C ALA A 214 19.88 2.73 -6.87
N ALA A 215 19.50 4.01 -6.90
CA ALA A 215 18.12 4.43 -7.06
C ALA A 215 17.51 4.00 -8.42
N PRO A 216 18.08 4.34 -9.59
CA PRO A 216 17.56 3.89 -10.89
C PRO A 216 17.69 2.37 -11.10
N VAL A 217 18.77 1.72 -10.63
CA VAL A 217 18.92 0.25 -10.74
C VAL A 217 17.83 -0.47 -9.95
N ASN A 218 17.57 -0.07 -8.70
CA ASN A 218 16.53 -0.67 -7.88
C ASN A 218 15.11 -0.35 -8.40
N ALA A 219 14.90 0.79 -9.05
CA ALA A 219 13.65 1.07 -9.78
C ALA A 219 13.50 0.13 -10.99
N GLY A 220 14.58 -0.11 -11.75
CA GLY A 220 14.61 -1.12 -12.80
C GLY A 220 14.21 -2.52 -12.30
N GLN A 221 14.64 -2.93 -11.11
CA GLN A 221 14.34 -4.28 -10.60
C GLN A 221 12.95 -4.41 -9.93
N GLN A 222 12.41 -3.34 -9.35
CA GLN A 222 11.22 -3.42 -8.50
C GLN A 222 9.93 -3.77 -9.28
N SER A 223 9.77 -3.30 -10.52
CA SER A 223 8.57 -3.62 -11.33
C SER A 223 8.39 -5.11 -11.63
N ALA A 224 9.50 -5.82 -11.92
CA ALA A 224 9.49 -7.28 -12.10
C ALA A 224 9.12 -7.99 -10.79
N VAL A 225 9.80 -7.63 -9.69
CA VAL A 225 9.63 -8.27 -8.38
C VAL A 225 8.22 -8.07 -7.81
N VAL A 226 7.66 -6.86 -7.87
CA VAL A 226 6.28 -6.60 -7.40
C VAL A 226 5.25 -7.42 -8.19
N SER A 227 5.46 -7.58 -9.50
CA SER A 227 4.58 -8.41 -10.34
C SER A 227 4.70 -9.90 -10.02
N LEU A 228 5.91 -10.38 -9.69
CA LEU A 228 6.12 -11.76 -9.23
C LEU A 228 5.41 -11.99 -7.88
N CYS A 229 5.53 -11.07 -6.93
CA CYS A 229 4.79 -11.11 -5.67
C CYS A 229 3.28 -11.17 -5.89
N GLU A 230 2.73 -10.29 -6.74
CA GLU A 230 1.32 -10.33 -7.17
C GLU A 230 0.96 -11.67 -7.83
N SER A 231 1.84 -12.26 -8.66
CA SER A 231 1.66 -13.59 -9.27
C SER A 231 1.57 -14.72 -8.27
N ILE A 232 2.51 -14.80 -7.33
CA ILE A 232 2.50 -15.83 -6.28
C ILE A 232 1.22 -15.72 -5.45
N ARG A 233 0.82 -14.49 -5.09
CA ARG A 233 -0.36 -14.25 -4.25
C ARG A 233 -1.67 -14.62 -4.96
N GLU A 234 -1.85 -14.15 -6.19
CA GLU A 234 -3.07 -14.38 -6.99
C GLU A 234 -3.24 -15.82 -7.46
N HIS A 235 -2.15 -16.59 -7.56
CA HIS A 235 -2.21 -18.00 -7.96
C HIS A 235 -2.42 -18.95 -6.77
N GLY A 236 -1.89 -18.62 -5.58
CA GLY A 236 -1.83 -19.55 -4.45
C GLY A 236 -3.00 -19.52 -3.47
N ALA A 237 -3.86 -18.49 -3.47
CA ALA A 237 -4.97 -18.35 -2.52
C ALA A 237 -5.98 -17.26 -2.93
N HIS A 238 -7.08 -17.17 -2.17
CA HIS A 238 -7.92 -15.98 -2.11
C HIS A 238 -7.08 -14.71 -1.83
N VAL A 239 -7.44 -13.59 -2.47
CA VAL A 239 -6.74 -12.31 -2.36
C VAL A 239 -7.68 -11.21 -1.87
N ILE A 240 -7.26 -10.47 -0.85
CA ILE A 240 -7.97 -9.27 -0.39
C ILE A 240 -7.80 -8.16 -1.41
N VAL A 241 -8.93 -7.61 -1.84
CA VAL A 241 -9.04 -6.47 -2.75
C VAL A 241 -9.45 -5.24 -1.93
N PRO A 242 -8.54 -4.30 -1.65
CA PRO A 242 -8.92 -3.03 -1.03
C PRO A 242 -9.88 -2.25 -1.93
N ASP A 243 -10.93 -1.67 -1.37
CA ASP A 243 -11.78 -0.73 -2.11
C ASP A 243 -11.03 0.58 -2.39
N LYS A 244 -10.26 0.61 -3.48
CA LYS A 244 -9.44 1.75 -3.90
C LYS A 244 -10.23 3.05 -4.16
N LYS A 245 -11.56 3.01 -4.24
CA LYS A 245 -12.36 4.25 -4.33
C LYS A 245 -12.40 4.97 -3.00
N GLN A 246 -12.47 4.23 -1.89
CA GLN A 246 -12.50 4.78 -0.53
C GLN A 246 -11.11 4.77 0.12
N ILE A 247 -10.40 3.65 0.03
CA ILE A 247 -9.09 3.41 0.67
C ILE A 247 -7.99 3.68 -0.36
N ASN A 248 -7.46 4.90 -0.38
CA ASN A 248 -6.42 5.31 -1.34
C ASN A 248 -5.45 6.33 -0.75
N ASP A 249 -4.28 6.45 -1.39
CA ASP A 249 -3.23 7.37 -0.96
C ASP A 249 -3.41 8.78 -1.60
N LYS A 250 -4.62 9.15 -2.05
CA LYS A 250 -4.90 10.42 -2.78
C LYS A 250 -4.65 11.67 -1.96
N HIS A 251 -4.93 11.60 -0.67
CA HIS A 251 -4.77 12.73 0.23
C HIS A 251 -3.35 12.77 0.81
N TRP A 252 -2.89 13.97 1.16
CA TRP A 252 -1.60 14.17 1.80
C TRP A 252 -1.81 14.67 3.24
N LEU A 253 -1.30 13.93 4.23
CA LEU A 253 -1.56 14.21 5.66
C LEU A 253 -1.29 15.68 6.09
N PRO A 254 -0.21 16.36 5.66
CA PRO A 254 -0.02 17.79 5.94
C PRO A 254 -1.10 18.71 5.39
N GLU A 255 -1.73 18.37 4.25
CA GLU A 255 -2.82 19.14 3.64
C GLU A 255 -4.14 18.89 4.40
N LEU A 256 -4.43 17.62 4.74
CA LEU A 256 -5.55 17.27 5.61
C LEU A 256 -5.45 17.90 7.01
N ALA A 257 -4.23 18.00 7.57
CA ALA A 257 -3.98 18.65 8.86
C ALA A 257 -4.29 20.16 8.86
N HIS A 258 -4.26 20.80 7.69
CA HIS A 258 -4.70 22.19 7.50
C HIS A 258 -6.22 22.25 7.34
N ALA A 259 -6.76 21.46 6.40
CA ALA A 259 -8.19 21.42 6.12
C ALA A 259 -9.03 21.11 7.37
N LEU A 260 -8.57 20.18 8.22
CA LEU A 260 -9.24 19.89 9.50
C LEU A 260 -9.38 21.11 10.42
N LYS A 261 -8.36 21.96 10.51
CA LYS A 261 -8.42 23.18 11.34
C LYS A 261 -9.39 24.20 10.77
N GLU A 262 -9.29 24.43 9.47
CA GLU A 262 -10.16 25.34 8.73
C GLU A 262 -11.64 24.93 8.84
N LYS A 263 -11.93 23.62 8.78
CA LYS A 263 -13.30 23.11 9.00
C LYS A 263 -13.77 23.20 10.46
N ILE A 264 -12.88 23.04 11.46
CA ILE A 264 -13.23 23.31 12.87
C ILE A 264 -13.63 24.79 13.04
N GLU A 265 -12.84 25.72 12.51
CA GLU A 265 -13.10 27.16 12.58
C GLU A 265 -14.39 27.53 11.84
N THR A 266 -14.62 26.95 10.65
CA THR A 266 -15.85 27.15 9.86
C THR A 266 -17.08 26.63 10.60
N PHE A 267 -17.01 25.44 11.19
CA PHE A 267 -18.12 24.84 11.93
C PHE A 267 -18.43 25.57 13.24
N ALA A 268 -17.41 25.96 14.01
CA ALA A 268 -17.59 26.77 15.21
C ALA A 268 -18.30 28.10 14.88
N LYS A 269 -17.86 28.78 13.82
CA LYS A 269 -18.48 30.03 13.35
C LYS A 269 -19.92 29.82 12.86
N ALA A 270 -20.24 28.68 12.26
CA ALA A 270 -21.61 28.33 11.89
C ALA A 270 -22.50 28.07 13.12
N CYS A 271 -21.96 27.44 14.17
CA CYS A 271 -22.67 27.29 15.45
C CYS A 271 -22.96 28.66 16.07
N ASP A 272 -22.00 29.57 16.07
CA ASP A 272 -22.16 30.91 16.64
C ASP A 272 -23.23 31.72 15.89
N VAL A 273 -23.16 31.75 14.55
CA VAL A 273 -24.17 32.43 13.70
C VAL A 273 -25.56 31.82 13.87
N PHE A 274 -25.68 30.49 13.96
CA PHE A 274 -26.98 29.85 14.19
C PHE A 274 -27.52 30.18 15.60
N ARG A 275 -26.67 30.18 16.63
CA ARG A 275 -27.05 30.55 18.01
C ARG A 275 -27.55 32.00 18.10
N GLU A 276 -26.90 32.93 17.40
CA GLU A 276 -27.33 34.34 17.32
C GLU A 276 -28.70 34.48 16.64
N ILE A 277 -28.90 33.86 15.47
CA ILE A 277 -30.15 33.93 14.68
C ILE A 277 -31.31 33.16 15.36
N GLN A 278 -31.00 32.13 16.14
CA GLN A 278 -31.99 31.42 16.96
C GLN A 278 -32.40 32.23 18.20
N GLY A 279 -31.45 32.97 18.80
CA GLY A 279 -31.69 33.83 19.96
C GLY A 279 -32.38 35.16 19.64
N ASP A 280 -32.27 35.68 18.41
CA ASP A 280 -32.95 36.89 17.99
C ASP A 280 -34.46 36.65 17.75
N PRO A 281 -35.36 37.33 18.50
CA PRO A 281 -36.80 37.19 18.30
C PRO A 281 -37.29 37.76 16.96
N ASN A 282 -36.54 38.66 16.32
CA ASN A 282 -36.92 39.29 15.04
C ASN A 282 -36.52 38.48 13.82
N SER A 283 -35.63 37.49 13.99
CA SER A 283 -35.13 36.66 12.90
C SER A 283 -36.24 35.79 12.29
N SER A 284 -36.40 35.91 10.97
CA SER A 284 -37.42 35.17 10.22
C SER A 284 -37.15 33.66 10.17
N ILE A 285 -38.19 32.88 9.89
CA ILE A 285 -38.09 31.43 9.72
C ILE A 285 -37.10 31.09 8.60
N GLU A 286 -37.10 31.82 7.49
CA GLU A 286 -36.17 31.60 6.37
C GLU A 286 -34.71 31.92 6.73
N GLN A 287 -34.45 32.94 7.56
CA GLN A 287 -33.11 33.20 8.08
C GLN A 287 -32.64 32.07 9.00
N ARG A 288 -33.53 31.54 9.86
CA ARG A 288 -33.22 30.39 10.73
C ARG A 288 -32.98 29.11 9.92
N LYS A 289 -33.76 28.83 8.87
CA LYS A 289 -33.53 27.72 7.93
C LYS A 289 -32.18 27.84 7.22
N ALA A 290 -31.90 29.00 6.61
CA ALA A 290 -30.64 29.22 5.89
C ALA A 290 -29.41 29.06 6.81
N ALA A 291 -29.49 29.54 8.07
CA ALA A 291 -28.44 29.33 9.05
C ALA A 291 -28.31 27.86 9.50
N ALA A 292 -29.43 27.14 9.65
CA ALA A 292 -29.45 25.70 9.93
C ALA A 292 -28.81 24.88 8.80
N ASP A 293 -29.14 25.17 7.54
CA ASP A 293 -28.56 24.49 6.37
C ASP A 293 -27.04 24.71 6.29
N VAL A 294 -26.57 25.93 6.57
CA VAL A 294 -25.13 26.24 6.66
C VAL A 294 -24.46 25.47 7.80
N LEU A 295 -25.09 25.39 8.98
CA LEU A 295 -24.58 24.62 10.13
C LEU A 295 -24.49 23.11 9.82
N LEU A 296 -25.53 22.52 9.22
CA LEU A 296 -25.56 21.09 8.86
C LEU A 296 -24.61 20.76 7.70
N ALA A 297 -24.42 21.68 6.75
CA ALA A 297 -23.39 21.56 5.73
C ALA A 297 -21.98 21.60 6.35
N ALA A 298 -21.72 22.53 7.27
CA ALA A 298 -20.44 22.63 7.97
C ALA A 298 -20.14 21.40 8.85
N GLU A 299 -21.15 20.84 9.55
CA GLU A 299 -21.02 19.58 10.28
C GLU A 299 -20.60 18.43 9.36
N LYS A 300 -21.29 18.29 8.21
CA LYS A 300 -21.02 17.25 7.21
C LYS A 300 -19.61 17.38 6.63
N GLU A 301 -19.16 18.59 6.32
CA GLU A 301 -17.79 18.83 5.86
C GLU A 301 -16.74 18.56 6.94
N LEU A 302 -17.03 18.88 8.21
CA LEU A 302 -16.16 18.59 9.34
C LEU A 302 -15.99 17.08 9.54
N HIS A 303 -17.09 16.32 9.48
CA HIS A 303 -17.07 14.86 9.55
C HIS A 303 -16.34 14.24 8.35
N GLN A 304 -16.54 14.76 7.14
CA GLN A 304 -15.82 14.27 5.95
C GLN A 304 -14.30 14.51 6.09
N ALA A 305 -13.88 15.71 6.51
CA ALA A 305 -12.46 16.01 6.75
C ALA A 305 -11.85 15.12 7.85
N GLN A 306 -12.60 14.81 8.91
CA GLN A 306 -12.16 13.90 9.96
C GLN A 306 -12.06 12.45 9.45
N HIS A 307 -13.05 11.99 8.69
CA HIS A 307 -13.04 10.68 8.05
C HIS A 307 -11.84 10.53 7.10
N ASP A 308 -11.59 11.50 6.23
CA ASP A 308 -10.51 11.43 5.24
C ASP A 308 -9.14 11.43 5.91
N PHE A 309 -8.96 12.18 7.00
CA PHE A 309 -7.77 12.09 7.84
C PHE A 309 -7.60 10.70 8.44
N VAL A 310 -8.63 10.18 9.11
CA VAL A 310 -8.59 8.89 9.81
C VAL A 310 -8.41 7.71 8.83
N MET A 311 -9.04 7.74 7.66
CA MET A 311 -8.81 6.78 6.57
C MET A 311 -7.37 6.88 6.05
N THR A 312 -6.87 8.09 5.80
CA THR A 312 -5.49 8.30 5.30
C THR A 312 -4.45 7.83 6.32
N GLN A 313 -4.66 8.04 7.62
CA GLN A 313 -3.81 7.45 8.67
C GLN A 313 -3.74 5.91 8.55
N GLY A 314 -4.87 5.25 8.26
CA GLY A 314 -4.90 3.81 8.05
C GLY A 314 -4.21 3.34 6.78
N ALA A 315 -4.35 4.10 5.69
CA ALA A 315 -3.61 3.86 4.45
C ALA A 315 -2.08 3.94 4.67
N HIS A 316 -1.63 4.86 5.54
CA HIS A 316 -0.24 4.98 5.98
C HIS A 316 0.21 3.84 6.92
N ASP A 317 -0.56 3.48 7.95
CA ASP A 317 -0.20 2.38 8.87
C ASP A 317 -0.05 1.05 8.11
N ARG A 318 -0.91 0.79 7.14
CA ARG A 318 -0.79 -0.33 6.20
C ARG A 318 0.55 -0.36 5.44
N GLN A 319 1.14 0.79 5.10
CA GLN A 319 2.50 0.84 4.53
C GLN A 319 3.58 0.58 5.59
N TRP A 320 3.34 0.97 6.84
CA TRP A 320 4.21 0.67 7.98
C TRP A 320 4.24 -0.83 8.29
N GLN A 321 3.08 -1.49 8.45
CA GLN A 321 2.99 -2.94 8.64
C GLN A 321 3.69 -3.70 7.50
N GLY A 322 3.60 -3.20 6.26
CA GLY A 322 4.29 -3.75 5.09
C GLY A 322 5.82 -3.52 5.01
N ASN A 323 6.45 -2.97 6.06
CA ASN A 323 7.90 -2.74 6.12
C ASN A 323 8.53 -3.00 7.50
N ARG A 324 7.72 -3.32 8.53
CA ARG A 324 8.10 -3.28 9.94
C ARG A 324 9.19 -4.30 10.28
N TRP A 325 9.02 -5.55 9.87
CA TRP A 325 9.95 -6.63 10.13
C TRP A 325 11.22 -6.49 9.32
N GLN A 326 11.13 -6.09 8.04
CA GLN A 326 12.32 -5.84 7.23
C GLN A 326 13.19 -4.69 7.75
N ALA A 327 12.67 -3.80 8.60
CA ALA A 327 13.49 -2.76 9.21
C ALA A 327 14.65 -3.35 10.03
N ILE A 328 14.44 -4.45 10.75
CA ILE A 328 15.45 -5.09 11.60
C ILE A 328 16.73 -5.47 10.81
N PRO A 329 16.68 -6.34 9.77
CA PRO A 329 17.87 -6.68 8.99
C PRO A 329 18.42 -5.49 8.17
N ARG A 330 17.61 -4.49 7.80
CA ARG A 330 18.11 -3.26 7.16
C ARG A 330 18.94 -2.42 8.13
N ILE A 331 18.53 -2.30 9.39
CA ILE A 331 19.26 -1.62 10.46
C ILE A 331 20.57 -2.34 10.77
N LEU A 332 20.51 -3.66 10.95
CA LEU A 332 21.66 -4.45 11.38
C LEU A 332 22.71 -4.68 10.28
N ARG A 333 22.36 -4.60 8.99
CA ARG A 333 23.28 -4.88 7.87
C ARG A 333 24.59 -4.11 7.94
N SER A 334 24.54 -2.80 8.17
CA SER A 334 25.74 -1.96 8.17
C SER A 334 26.60 -2.11 9.44
N PRO A 335 26.03 -2.14 10.66
CA PRO A 335 26.76 -2.51 11.88
C PRO A 335 27.38 -3.92 11.82
N VAL A 336 26.66 -4.93 11.32
CA VAL A 336 27.17 -6.31 11.18
C VAL A 336 28.36 -6.35 10.21
N ALA A 337 28.22 -5.75 9.02
CA ALA A 337 29.34 -5.66 8.07
C ALA A 337 30.56 -4.92 8.67
N SER A 338 30.34 -3.80 9.36
CA SER A 338 31.40 -3.01 9.98
C SER A 338 32.11 -3.78 11.11
N THR A 339 31.37 -4.54 11.92
CA THR A 339 31.90 -5.39 13.00
C THR A 339 32.71 -6.56 12.43
N LEU A 340 32.23 -7.25 11.39
CA LEU A 340 32.96 -8.32 10.72
C LEU A 340 34.20 -7.79 9.95
N GLY A 341 34.18 -6.51 9.58
CA GLY A 341 35.34 -5.76 9.10
C GLY A 341 36.48 -5.66 10.12
N LEU A 342 36.21 -5.74 11.43
CA LEU A 342 37.24 -5.69 12.48
C LEU A 342 38.16 -6.91 12.48
N LEU A 343 37.72 -8.05 11.93
CA LEU A 343 38.56 -9.25 11.79
C LEU A 343 39.84 -8.98 11.00
N SER A 344 39.83 -7.98 10.10
CA SER A 344 41.00 -7.50 9.35
C SER A 344 42.17 -7.04 10.22
N LYS A 345 41.92 -6.67 11.48
CA LYS A 345 42.93 -6.24 12.47
C LYS A 345 43.66 -7.41 13.11
N THR A 346 43.05 -8.59 13.16
CA THR A 346 43.69 -9.79 13.71
C THR A 346 44.61 -10.42 12.65
N GLY A 347 45.82 -10.82 13.06
CA GLY A 347 46.83 -11.34 12.13
C GLY A 347 46.35 -12.58 11.37
N ALA A 348 45.81 -13.56 12.08
CA ALA A 348 45.34 -14.83 11.53
C ALA A 348 44.06 -14.73 10.69
N MET A 349 43.09 -13.88 11.07
CA MET A 349 41.78 -13.80 10.40
C MET A 349 41.71 -12.68 9.35
N ARG A 350 42.84 -12.04 9.00
CA ARG A 350 42.87 -10.92 8.04
C ARG A 350 42.27 -11.27 6.68
N ALA A 351 42.64 -12.42 6.12
CA ALA A 351 42.12 -12.92 4.85
C ALA A 351 40.64 -13.36 4.93
N LEU A 352 40.15 -13.66 6.14
CA LEU A 352 38.77 -14.10 6.38
C LEU A 352 37.79 -12.92 6.49
N SER A 353 38.25 -11.69 6.71
CA SER A 353 37.36 -10.54 6.94
C SER A 353 36.43 -10.20 5.76
N PRO A 354 36.86 -10.24 4.47
CA PRO A 354 35.94 -10.07 3.34
C PRO A 354 34.93 -11.23 3.24
N THR A 355 35.36 -12.46 3.49
CA THR A 355 34.49 -13.65 3.53
C THR A 355 33.46 -13.56 4.65
N ALA A 356 33.86 -13.16 5.86
CA ALA A 356 32.98 -12.96 6.99
C ALA A 356 31.95 -11.86 6.71
N GLN A 357 32.38 -10.71 6.17
CA GLN A 357 31.46 -9.66 5.71
C GLN A 357 30.48 -10.17 4.64
N THR A 358 30.96 -11.00 3.71
CA THR A 358 30.12 -11.63 2.68
C THR A 358 29.05 -12.53 3.29
N VAL A 359 29.43 -13.42 4.22
CA VAL A 359 28.49 -14.30 4.95
C VAL A 359 27.50 -13.47 5.76
N GLY A 360 27.95 -12.46 6.49
CA GLY A 360 27.08 -11.54 7.24
C GLY A 360 26.08 -10.80 6.34
N ALA A 361 26.52 -10.32 5.18
CA ALA A 361 25.66 -9.67 4.19
C ALA A 361 24.62 -10.63 3.58
N MET A 362 25.01 -11.88 3.32
CA MET A 362 24.09 -12.94 2.86
C MET A 362 23.06 -13.30 3.94
N LEU A 363 23.48 -13.48 5.20
CA LEU A 363 22.57 -13.73 6.33
C LEU A 363 21.58 -12.58 6.55
N MET A 364 22.05 -11.33 6.54
CA MET A 364 21.18 -10.15 6.63
C MET A 364 20.28 -9.96 5.41
N THR A 365 20.62 -10.54 4.26
CA THR A 365 19.76 -10.58 3.08
C THR A 365 18.69 -11.65 3.23
N ALA A 366 19.07 -12.88 3.59
CA ALA A 366 18.14 -13.98 3.84
C ALA A 366 17.12 -13.65 4.95
N ALA A 367 17.57 -13.03 6.05
CA ALA A 367 16.70 -12.52 7.10
C ALA A 367 15.72 -11.45 6.58
N GLN A 368 16.14 -10.58 5.65
CA GLN A 368 15.23 -9.62 5.02
C GLN A 368 14.20 -10.31 4.11
N HIS A 369 14.55 -11.40 3.41
CA HIS A 369 13.58 -12.18 2.63
C HIS A 369 12.49 -12.80 3.53
N VAL A 370 12.88 -13.44 4.63
CA VAL A 370 11.90 -13.99 5.60
C VAL A 370 11.04 -12.89 6.22
N ALA A 371 11.65 -11.79 6.65
CA ALA A 371 10.94 -10.63 7.20
C ALA A 371 9.97 -9.99 6.18
N ALA A 372 10.30 -9.99 4.89
CA ALA A 372 9.42 -9.49 3.84
C ALA A 372 8.15 -10.34 3.65
N GLY A 373 8.21 -11.64 3.97
CA GLY A 373 7.03 -12.50 4.04
C GLY A 373 6.09 -12.08 5.15
N PHE A 374 6.59 -11.91 6.37
CA PHE A 374 5.78 -11.44 7.50
C PHE A 374 5.21 -10.03 7.28
N ASP A 375 5.98 -9.13 6.66
CA ASP A 375 5.50 -7.80 6.27
C ASP A 375 4.34 -7.86 5.27
N GLU A 376 4.41 -8.69 4.23
CA GLU A 376 3.31 -8.82 3.25
C GLU A 376 2.08 -9.48 3.88
N GLN A 377 2.23 -10.47 4.78
CA GLN A 377 1.12 -11.02 5.56
C GLN A 377 0.43 -9.94 6.41
N ALA A 378 1.20 -9.20 7.23
CA ALA A 378 0.66 -8.14 8.09
C ALA A 378 -0.02 -7.02 7.28
N LYS A 379 0.52 -6.69 6.10
CA LYS A 379 -0.08 -5.74 5.15
C LYS A 379 -1.38 -6.26 4.53
N GLN A 380 -1.53 -7.57 4.31
CA GLN A 380 -2.82 -8.13 3.88
C GLN A 380 -3.86 -8.06 5.01
N GLU A 381 -3.49 -8.36 6.25
CA GLU A 381 -4.39 -8.22 7.40
C GLU A 381 -4.81 -6.75 7.60
N ALA A 382 -3.88 -5.80 7.44
CA ALA A 382 -4.19 -4.37 7.43
C ALA A 382 -5.13 -3.98 6.26
N ASN A 383 -4.95 -4.53 5.05
CA ASN A 383 -5.90 -4.33 3.94
C ASN A 383 -7.31 -4.78 4.35
N ASN A 384 -7.47 -5.91 5.05
CA ASN A 384 -8.79 -6.40 5.44
C ASN A 384 -9.42 -5.57 6.57
N LYS A 385 -8.64 -5.15 7.56
CA LYS A 385 -9.07 -4.21 8.62
C LYS A 385 -9.52 -2.85 8.03
N LEU A 386 -8.84 -2.35 6.99
CA LEU A 386 -9.27 -1.15 6.25
C LEU A 386 -10.57 -1.38 5.47
N ASN A 387 -10.73 -2.55 4.84
CA ASN A 387 -11.98 -2.90 4.16
C ASN A 387 -13.16 -2.97 5.16
N LEU A 388 -12.96 -3.54 6.35
CA LEU A 388 -13.94 -3.55 7.43
C LEU A 388 -14.37 -2.13 7.80
N LEU A 389 -13.42 -1.22 7.99
CA LEU A 389 -13.68 0.15 8.42
C LEU A 389 -14.25 1.07 7.32
N TYR A 390 -13.81 0.95 6.06
CA TYR A 390 -14.02 2.00 5.04
C TYR A 390 -14.59 1.56 3.68
N ALA A 391 -14.68 0.26 3.36
CA ALA A 391 -15.14 -0.17 2.03
C ALA A 391 -16.63 0.18 1.78
N ASP A 392 -16.99 0.61 0.56
CA ASP A 392 -18.35 0.99 0.18
C ASP A 392 -19.23 -0.23 -0.15
N VAL A 393 -19.52 -1.01 0.89
CA VAL A 393 -20.42 -2.17 0.85
C VAL A 393 -21.87 -1.85 1.22
N LEU A 394 -22.21 -0.60 1.53
CA LEU A 394 -23.55 -0.21 2.01
C LEU A 394 -24.45 0.32 0.87
N THR A 395 -25.75 0.01 0.92
CA THR A 395 -26.79 0.67 0.11
C THR A 395 -26.94 2.15 0.50
N ALA A 396 -27.76 2.91 -0.23
CA ALA A 396 -28.06 4.29 0.14
C ALA A 396 -28.76 4.36 1.53
N ALA A 397 -29.71 3.46 1.78
CA ALA A 397 -30.38 3.32 3.09
C ALA A 397 -29.37 2.93 4.19
N GLY A 398 -28.49 1.97 3.95
CA GLY A 398 -27.43 1.58 4.89
C GLY A 398 -26.48 2.71 5.27
N LYS A 399 -26.10 3.55 4.30
CA LYS A 399 -25.30 4.76 4.57
C LYS A 399 -26.07 5.78 5.42
N GLN A 400 -27.36 5.95 5.17
CA GLN A 400 -28.21 6.84 5.95
C GLN A 400 -28.37 6.34 7.40
N LYS A 401 -28.68 5.05 7.61
CA LYS A 401 -28.73 4.41 8.94
C LYS A 401 -27.41 4.56 9.70
N LEU A 402 -26.28 4.25 9.06
CA LEU A 402 -24.96 4.40 9.69
C LEU A 402 -24.67 5.86 10.06
N ALA A 403 -25.06 6.82 9.21
CA ALA A 403 -24.90 8.25 9.49
C ALA A 403 -25.82 8.76 10.62
N SER A 404 -27.02 8.19 10.80
CA SER A 404 -27.92 8.49 11.92
C SER A 404 -27.59 7.72 13.20
N GLY A 405 -26.56 6.87 13.21
CA GLY A 405 -26.21 6.00 14.33
C GLY A 405 -27.20 4.83 14.53
N THR A 406 -28.06 4.57 13.56
CA THR A 406 -28.98 3.44 13.55
C THR A 406 -28.26 2.17 13.08
N ALA A 407 -28.56 1.03 13.70
CA ALA A 407 -28.01 -0.25 13.26
C ALA A 407 -28.38 -0.57 11.81
N VAL A 408 -27.38 -1.06 11.07
CA VAL A 408 -27.47 -1.55 9.70
C VAL A 408 -27.95 -3.01 9.73
N SER A 409 -28.82 -3.40 8.80
CA SER A 409 -29.30 -4.77 8.65
C SER A 409 -28.76 -5.43 7.36
N ALA A 410 -29.03 -6.72 7.14
CA ALA A 410 -28.51 -7.44 5.96
C ALA A 410 -28.94 -6.85 4.62
N GLU A 411 -30.17 -6.30 4.52
CA GLU A 411 -30.69 -5.69 3.29
C GLU A 411 -29.96 -4.39 2.92
N ASP A 412 -29.27 -3.78 3.89
CA ASP A 412 -28.45 -2.60 3.68
C ASP A 412 -27.06 -2.93 3.11
N ILE A 413 -26.70 -4.21 2.99
CA ILE A 413 -25.40 -4.66 2.48
C ILE A 413 -25.52 -5.02 1.00
N LYS A 414 -24.71 -4.36 0.16
CA LYS A 414 -24.49 -4.72 -1.24
C LYS A 414 -23.69 -6.03 -1.31
N ALA A 415 -24.39 -7.16 -1.38
CA ALA A 415 -23.85 -8.51 -1.48
C ALA A 415 -22.64 -8.62 -2.44
N ASP A 416 -22.78 -8.14 -3.68
CA ASP A 416 -21.71 -8.23 -4.67
C ASP A 416 -20.50 -7.37 -4.35
N LYS A 417 -20.69 -6.25 -3.65
CA LYS A 417 -19.56 -5.44 -3.15
C LYS A 417 -18.81 -6.17 -2.05
N LEU A 418 -19.53 -6.73 -1.06
CA LEU A 418 -18.93 -7.52 0.00
C LEU A 418 -18.15 -8.72 -0.56
N ARG A 419 -18.73 -9.46 -1.52
CA ARG A 419 -18.05 -10.58 -2.20
C ARG A 419 -16.82 -10.11 -2.98
N SER A 420 -16.89 -8.96 -3.66
CA SER A 420 -15.78 -8.40 -4.45
C SER A 420 -14.55 -7.95 -3.64
N LEU A 421 -14.67 -7.85 -2.31
CA LEU A 421 -13.52 -7.57 -1.42
C LEU A 421 -12.55 -8.76 -1.34
N ILE A 422 -12.97 -9.96 -1.75
CA ILE A 422 -12.12 -11.15 -1.82
C ILE A 422 -12.25 -11.80 -3.19
N GLN A 423 -11.13 -11.79 -3.91
CA GLN A 423 -10.99 -12.39 -5.24
C GLN A 423 -10.41 -13.81 -5.12
N SER A 424 -11.03 -14.80 -5.75
CA SER A 424 -10.50 -16.17 -5.83
C SER A 424 -9.29 -16.25 -6.78
N PRO A 425 -8.49 -17.34 -6.73
CA PRO A 425 -7.43 -17.58 -7.72
C PRO A 425 -7.97 -17.58 -9.15
N THR A 426 -9.11 -18.23 -9.41
CA THR A 426 -9.77 -18.29 -10.72
C THR A 426 -10.16 -16.90 -11.21
N GLN A 427 -10.79 -16.10 -10.35
CA GLN A 427 -11.19 -14.73 -10.67
C GLN A 427 -9.96 -13.85 -10.94
N ALA A 428 -8.87 -14.00 -10.18
CA ALA A 428 -7.63 -13.24 -10.37
C ALA A 428 -6.93 -13.61 -11.69
N LEU A 429 -6.81 -14.91 -11.96
CA LEU A 429 -6.31 -15.49 -13.20
C LEU A 429 -7.07 -14.96 -14.42
N VAL A 430 -8.40 -15.11 -14.45
CA VAL A 430 -9.24 -14.67 -15.58
C VAL A 430 -9.09 -13.17 -15.79
N LYS A 431 -9.29 -12.34 -14.77
CA LYS A 431 -9.14 -10.87 -14.84
C LYS A 431 -7.77 -10.44 -15.40
N ARG A 432 -6.70 -11.15 -15.00
CA ARG A 432 -5.34 -10.88 -15.47
C ARG A 432 -5.19 -11.21 -16.96
N VAL A 433 -5.75 -12.34 -17.42
CA VAL A 433 -5.73 -12.73 -18.83
C VAL A 433 -6.63 -11.81 -19.67
N THR A 434 -7.83 -11.45 -19.21
CA THR A 434 -8.68 -10.44 -19.88
C THR A 434 -7.94 -9.13 -20.10
N ALA A 435 -7.15 -8.67 -19.12
CA ALA A 435 -6.35 -7.45 -19.25
C ALA A 435 -5.17 -7.59 -20.24
N GLY A 436 -4.60 -8.79 -20.39
CA GLY A 436 -3.57 -9.08 -21.40
C GLY A 436 -4.14 -9.19 -22.81
N VAL A 437 -5.26 -9.91 -22.96
CA VAL A 437 -5.98 -10.08 -24.23
C VAL A 437 -6.51 -8.73 -24.73
N ALA A 438 -6.98 -7.84 -23.84
CA ALA A 438 -7.38 -6.48 -24.21
C ALA A 438 -6.23 -5.62 -24.77
N GLU A 439 -5.00 -5.81 -24.28
CA GLU A 439 -3.84 -5.11 -24.82
C GLU A 439 -3.43 -5.68 -26.19
N LEU A 440 -3.49 -7.01 -26.35
CA LEU A 440 -3.23 -7.66 -27.63
C LEU A 440 -4.26 -7.29 -28.70
N GLU A 441 -5.55 -7.19 -28.32
CA GLU A 441 -6.62 -6.71 -29.20
C GLU A 441 -6.35 -5.29 -29.67
N LYS A 442 -5.97 -4.39 -28.75
CA LYS A 442 -5.60 -3.03 -29.11
C LYS A 442 -4.39 -2.98 -30.05
N LEU A 443 -3.30 -3.68 -29.73
CA LEU A 443 -2.09 -3.69 -30.56
C LEU A 443 -2.35 -4.25 -31.96
N LEU A 444 -3.20 -5.28 -32.06
CA LEU A 444 -3.59 -5.87 -33.34
C LEU A 444 -4.55 -4.95 -34.12
N ALA A 445 -5.46 -4.26 -33.45
CA ALA A 445 -6.34 -3.26 -34.06
C ALA A 445 -5.54 -2.05 -34.60
N ASP A 446 -4.57 -1.55 -33.81
CA ASP A 446 -3.65 -0.48 -34.23
C ASP A 446 -2.82 -0.92 -35.46
N ALA A 447 -2.35 -2.18 -35.49
CA ALA A 447 -1.60 -2.75 -36.61
C ALA A 447 -2.45 -2.95 -37.89
N VAL A 448 -3.66 -3.50 -37.78
CA VAL A 448 -4.61 -3.63 -38.91
C VAL A 448 -4.97 -2.26 -39.47
N THR A 449 -5.21 -1.26 -38.61
CA THR A 449 -5.50 0.12 -39.04
C THR A 449 -4.32 0.73 -39.81
N ALA A 450 -3.08 0.43 -39.39
CA ALA A 450 -1.89 0.88 -40.10
C ALA A 450 -1.68 0.16 -41.45
N GLU A 451 -2.01 -1.13 -41.52
CA GLU A 451 -1.97 -1.91 -42.77
C GLU A 451 -3.03 -1.42 -43.77
N ASP A 452 -4.26 -1.17 -43.32
CA ASP A 452 -5.34 -0.62 -44.17
C ASP A 452 -5.00 0.79 -44.67
N ALA A 453 -4.36 1.62 -43.85
CA ALA A 453 -3.87 2.95 -44.26
C ALA A 453 -2.75 2.86 -45.32
N GLN A 454 -1.93 1.80 -45.31
CA GLN A 454 -0.92 1.54 -46.34
C GLN A 454 -1.55 0.96 -47.63
N ARG A 455 -2.48 -0.01 -47.51
CA ARG A 455 -3.23 -0.58 -48.64
C ARG A 455 -4.08 0.49 -49.35
N GLY A 456 -4.64 1.45 -48.60
CA GLY A 456 -5.40 2.59 -49.14
C GLY A 456 -4.57 3.61 -49.93
N ALA A 457 -3.23 3.60 -49.80
CA ALA A 457 -2.33 4.45 -50.56
C ALA A 457 -1.85 3.83 -51.89
N ILE A 458 -2.18 2.55 -52.15
CA ILE A 458 -1.89 1.87 -53.42
C ILE A 458 -3.02 2.17 -54.40
N THR A 459 -2.67 2.63 -55.60
CA THR A 459 -3.60 3.04 -56.66
C THR A 459 -4.51 1.91 -57.11
N ALA A 460 -5.74 2.25 -57.53
CA ALA A 460 -6.83 1.29 -57.70
C ALA A 460 -6.67 0.26 -58.84
N ASP A 461 -5.70 0.42 -59.73
CA ASP A 461 -5.51 -0.44 -60.92
C ASP A 461 -4.83 -1.81 -60.62
N ASP A 462 -4.10 -1.96 -59.51
CA ASP A 462 -3.46 -3.23 -59.11
C ASP A 462 -4.35 -4.08 -58.16
N ARG A 463 -5.66 -3.82 -58.14
CA ARG A 463 -6.59 -4.56 -57.27
C ARG A 463 -7.04 -5.85 -57.94
N ASP A 464 -6.36 -6.94 -57.58
CA ASP A 464 -6.84 -8.30 -57.87
C ASP A 464 -8.09 -8.61 -57.02
N ILE A 465 -9.25 -8.70 -57.67
CA ILE A 465 -10.56 -8.75 -57.01
C ILE A 465 -10.93 -10.18 -56.56
N GLU A 466 -10.16 -11.21 -56.94
CA GLU A 466 -10.44 -12.61 -56.58
C GLU A 466 -9.86 -13.07 -55.23
N ALA A 467 -9.09 -12.23 -54.52
CA ALA A 467 -8.72 -12.51 -53.15
C ALA A 467 -9.91 -12.27 -52.19
N GLY A 468 -10.43 -13.34 -51.56
CA GLY A 468 -11.48 -13.29 -50.54
C GLY A 468 -11.01 -12.69 -49.20
N ASP A 469 -10.49 -11.47 -49.25
CA ASP A 469 -9.43 -10.99 -48.37
C ASP A 469 -9.97 -10.26 -47.12
N ALA A 470 -10.66 -10.98 -46.24
CA ALA A 470 -10.53 -10.68 -44.82
C ALA A 470 -9.09 -11.07 -44.43
N SER A 471 -8.18 -10.09 -44.39
CA SER A 471 -6.76 -10.36 -44.12
C SER A 471 -6.62 -11.21 -42.84
N LYS A 472 -5.62 -12.09 -42.79
CA LYS A 472 -5.42 -12.98 -41.64
C LYS A 472 -5.42 -12.21 -40.30
N ALA A 473 -4.86 -11.00 -40.30
CA ALA A 473 -4.87 -10.10 -39.15
C ALA A 473 -6.29 -9.61 -38.75
N MET A 474 -7.19 -9.33 -39.70
CA MET A 474 -8.60 -9.03 -39.40
C MET A 474 -9.34 -10.25 -38.83
N GLN A 475 -9.06 -11.46 -39.33
CA GLN A 475 -9.66 -12.70 -38.82
C GLN A 475 -9.17 -12.98 -37.38
N ASP A 476 -7.86 -12.89 -37.15
CA ASP A 476 -7.25 -13.03 -35.83
C ASP A 476 -7.79 -11.97 -34.86
N LEU A 477 -7.99 -10.71 -35.30
CA LEU A 477 -8.59 -9.63 -34.49
C LEU A 477 -10.05 -9.92 -34.12
N ARG A 478 -10.85 -10.46 -35.06
CA ARG A 478 -12.24 -10.83 -34.80
C ARG A 478 -12.34 -11.98 -33.79
N LEU A 479 -11.50 -13.01 -33.94
CA LEU A 479 -11.42 -14.10 -32.96
C LEU A 479 -11.01 -13.57 -31.58
N LEU A 480 -10.00 -12.71 -31.52
CA LEU A 480 -9.51 -12.14 -30.26
C LEU A 480 -10.54 -11.24 -29.57
N ARG A 481 -11.39 -10.53 -30.32
CA ARG A 481 -12.53 -9.76 -29.80
C ARG A 481 -13.62 -10.66 -29.20
N ASN A 482 -13.98 -11.75 -29.88
CA ASN A 482 -14.93 -12.74 -29.37
C ASN A 482 -14.40 -13.40 -28.08
N ASP A 483 -13.13 -13.84 -28.08
CA ASP A 483 -12.44 -14.40 -26.91
C ASP A 483 -12.41 -13.40 -25.73
N LEU A 484 -12.17 -12.10 -26.02
CA LEU A 484 -12.15 -11.03 -25.02
C LEU A 484 -13.53 -10.80 -24.38
N GLU A 485 -14.60 -10.88 -25.17
CA GLU A 485 -15.99 -10.77 -24.70
C GLU A 485 -16.36 -11.98 -23.84
N ALA A 486 -16.10 -13.20 -24.32
CA ALA A 486 -16.27 -14.43 -23.54
C ALA A 486 -15.49 -14.41 -22.21
N LEU A 487 -14.25 -13.89 -22.19
CA LEU A 487 -13.46 -13.67 -20.97
C LEU A 487 -14.07 -12.65 -20.00
N ARG A 488 -14.70 -11.58 -20.51
CA ARG A 488 -15.35 -10.55 -19.67
C ARG A 488 -16.63 -11.07 -19.02
N GLU A 489 -17.36 -11.92 -19.73
CA GLU A 489 -18.65 -12.47 -19.30
C GLU A 489 -18.51 -13.83 -18.58
N GLY A 490 -17.28 -14.35 -18.46
CA GLY A 490 -16.98 -15.60 -17.77
C GLY A 490 -17.36 -16.88 -18.53
N ARG A 491 -17.65 -16.77 -19.83
CA ARG A 491 -18.02 -17.88 -20.72
C ARG A 491 -16.76 -18.57 -21.26
N LEU A 492 -15.92 -19.09 -20.37
CA LEU A 492 -14.55 -19.52 -20.70
C LEU A 492 -14.48 -20.72 -21.66
N ASP A 493 -15.54 -21.50 -21.75
CA ASP A 493 -15.75 -22.64 -22.66
C ASP A 493 -16.10 -22.23 -24.11
N GLU A 494 -16.49 -20.96 -24.33
CA GLU A 494 -16.74 -20.39 -25.66
C GLU A 494 -15.49 -19.78 -26.30
N ILE A 495 -14.38 -19.67 -25.55
CA ILE A 495 -13.06 -19.22 -26.03
C ILE A 495 -12.49 -20.25 -27.02
N ASP A 496 -11.86 -19.81 -28.11
CA ASP A 496 -11.21 -20.72 -29.05
C ASP A 496 -10.14 -21.58 -28.33
N PRO A 497 -10.29 -22.92 -28.29
CA PRO A 497 -9.32 -23.81 -27.65
C PRO A 497 -7.92 -23.83 -28.29
N ASN A 498 -7.78 -23.27 -29.50
CA ASN A 498 -6.52 -23.08 -30.19
C ASN A 498 -6.06 -21.61 -30.20
N GLY A 499 -6.93 -20.68 -29.79
CA GLY A 499 -6.72 -19.24 -29.80
C GLY A 499 -5.68 -18.74 -28.81
N THR A 500 -5.37 -17.44 -28.88
CA THR A 500 -4.37 -16.81 -28.02
C THR A 500 -4.85 -16.69 -26.57
N ALA A 501 -6.15 -16.44 -26.36
CA ALA A 501 -6.73 -16.30 -25.02
C ALA A 501 -6.66 -17.61 -24.21
N SER A 502 -7.01 -18.75 -24.81
CA SER A 502 -6.94 -20.06 -24.14
C SER A 502 -5.50 -20.47 -23.81
N LYS A 503 -4.54 -20.22 -24.70
CA LYS A 503 -3.10 -20.41 -24.44
C LYS A 503 -2.60 -19.59 -23.26
N LEU A 504 -2.96 -18.30 -23.18
CA LEU A 504 -2.60 -17.43 -22.06
C LEU A 504 -3.26 -17.89 -20.75
N LEU A 505 -4.54 -18.28 -20.79
CA LEU A 505 -5.30 -18.74 -19.63
C LEU A 505 -4.74 -20.03 -19.05
N ILE A 506 -4.53 -21.05 -19.89
CA ILE A 506 -3.97 -22.34 -19.46
C ILE A 506 -2.50 -22.21 -19.06
N GLY A 507 -1.72 -21.35 -19.74
CA GLY A 507 -0.35 -21.06 -19.36
C GLY A 507 -0.23 -20.41 -17.97
N ALA A 508 -1.14 -19.48 -17.66
CA ALA A 508 -1.19 -18.82 -16.35
C ALA A 508 -1.86 -19.67 -15.25
N GLU A 509 -2.71 -20.63 -15.61
CA GLU A 509 -3.24 -21.64 -14.68
C GLU A 509 -2.15 -22.67 -14.27
N LYS A 510 -1.25 -23.02 -15.19
CA LYS A 510 -0.18 -24.00 -14.93
C LYS A 510 1.07 -23.43 -14.28
N SER A 511 1.28 -22.10 -14.34
CA SER A 511 2.53 -21.47 -13.88
C SER A 511 2.35 -20.05 -13.36
N VAL A 512 2.91 -19.81 -12.17
CA VAL A 512 3.17 -18.47 -11.62
C VAL A 512 4.06 -17.65 -12.55
N LEU A 513 5.02 -18.30 -13.22
CA LEU A 513 5.91 -17.74 -14.24
C LEU A 513 5.33 -18.02 -15.63
N SER A 514 4.27 -17.30 -15.98
CA SER A 514 3.55 -17.42 -17.26
C SER A 514 3.86 -16.26 -18.20
N GLN A 515 3.61 -16.43 -19.50
CA GLN A 515 3.73 -15.38 -20.51
C GLN A 515 2.95 -14.11 -20.11
N GLN A 516 1.78 -14.26 -19.47
CA GLN A 516 1.01 -13.14 -18.95
C GLN A 516 1.71 -12.36 -17.83
N LEU A 517 2.53 -13.01 -16.99
CA LEU A 517 3.37 -12.32 -16.02
C LEU A 517 4.41 -11.46 -16.73
N PHE A 518 5.11 -12.00 -17.74
CA PHE A 518 6.10 -11.23 -18.51
C PHE A 518 5.48 -10.03 -19.24
N ASN A 519 4.29 -10.20 -19.85
CA ASN A 519 3.53 -9.10 -20.45
C ASN A 519 3.17 -8.02 -19.42
N ASN A 520 2.71 -8.41 -18.22
CA ASN A 520 2.41 -7.48 -17.13
C ASN A 520 3.66 -6.74 -16.62
N ILE A 521 4.81 -7.42 -16.57
CA ILE A 521 6.10 -6.85 -16.19
C ILE A 521 6.53 -5.79 -17.22
N ALA A 522 6.50 -6.12 -18.52
CA ALA A 522 6.80 -5.20 -19.61
C ALA A 522 5.95 -3.92 -19.53
N LYS A 523 4.63 -4.05 -19.28
CA LYS A 523 3.72 -2.89 -19.13
C LYS A 523 4.04 -1.98 -17.93
N LYS A 524 4.66 -2.51 -16.87
CA LYS A 524 5.15 -1.70 -15.73
C LYS A 524 6.49 -1.01 -16.00
N TYR A 525 7.18 -1.30 -17.11
CA TYR A 525 8.34 -0.54 -17.58
C TYR A 525 7.93 0.66 -18.43
N ASN A 526 7.25 1.61 -17.79
CA ASN A 526 6.95 2.91 -18.38
C ASN A 526 7.66 4.05 -17.62
N TYR A 527 7.85 5.19 -18.29
CA TYR A 527 8.61 6.32 -17.77
C TYR A 527 8.06 6.88 -16.45
N LEU A 528 6.73 6.93 -16.28
CA LEU A 528 6.12 7.43 -15.06
C LEU A 528 6.40 6.49 -13.87
N GLU A 529 6.22 5.18 -14.04
CA GLU A 529 6.52 4.19 -13.01
C GLU A 529 8.01 4.21 -12.64
N PHE A 530 8.90 4.20 -13.64
CA PHE A 530 10.35 4.22 -13.42
C PHE A 530 10.82 5.49 -12.67
N THR A 531 10.35 6.67 -13.09
CA THR A 531 10.71 7.93 -12.42
C THR A 531 10.09 8.04 -11.02
N ALA A 532 8.85 7.57 -10.83
CA ALA A 532 8.20 7.56 -9.52
C ALA A 532 8.89 6.59 -8.54
N GLN A 533 9.32 5.41 -8.99
CA GLN A 533 10.12 4.49 -8.20
C GLN A 533 11.53 5.04 -7.92
N THR A 534 12.18 5.67 -8.91
CA THR A 534 13.50 6.29 -8.72
C THR A 534 13.45 7.38 -7.64
N ALA A 535 12.46 8.28 -7.68
CA ALA A 535 12.27 9.28 -6.63
C ALA A 535 11.89 8.68 -5.26
N GLN A 536 11.13 7.58 -5.22
CA GLN A 536 10.90 6.81 -3.99
C GLN A 536 12.23 6.34 -3.38
N ARG A 537 13.14 5.79 -4.21
CA ARG A 537 14.46 5.32 -3.78
C ARG A 537 15.38 6.47 -3.34
N ILE A 538 15.45 7.58 -4.08
CA ILE A 538 16.21 8.78 -3.68
C ILE A 538 15.70 9.29 -2.33
N GLY A 539 14.38 9.40 -2.15
CA GLY A 539 13.78 9.78 -0.86
C GLY A 539 14.23 8.85 0.28
N GLN A 540 14.13 7.53 0.10
CA GLN A 540 14.58 6.53 1.09
C GLN A 540 16.08 6.60 1.40
N MET A 541 16.89 6.90 0.40
CA MET A 541 18.35 7.00 0.52
C MET A 541 18.83 8.23 1.29
N PHE A 542 18.16 9.38 1.10
CA PHE A 542 18.53 10.67 1.67
C PHE A 542 17.49 11.20 2.68
N HIS A 543 16.90 10.31 3.50
CA HIS A 543 16.01 10.72 4.59
C HIS A 543 16.68 11.77 5.48
N LEU A 544 15.94 12.84 5.82
CA LEU A 544 16.43 14.00 6.57
C LEU A 544 17.80 14.52 6.05
N VAL A 545 17.94 14.55 4.73
CA VAL A 545 19.14 14.90 3.94
C VAL A 545 20.30 13.90 4.08
N PHE A 546 20.75 13.61 5.30
CA PHE A 546 21.94 12.78 5.56
C PHE A 546 21.66 11.52 6.40
N LEU A 547 20.44 11.34 6.92
CA LEU A 547 20.04 10.26 7.82
C LEU A 547 19.25 9.18 7.07
N GLY A 548 19.89 8.54 6.10
CA GLY A 548 19.27 7.49 5.29
C GLY A 548 20.23 6.36 4.92
N SER A 549 19.72 5.39 4.15
CA SER A 549 20.48 4.19 3.81
C SER A 549 21.78 4.49 3.05
N ALA A 550 21.80 5.55 2.23
CA ALA A 550 22.97 5.98 1.47
C ALA A 550 24.18 6.25 2.38
N ALA A 551 24.06 7.23 3.27
CA ALA A 551 25.11 7.61 4.22
C ALA A 551 25.52 6.44 5.12
N SER A 552 24.55 5.69 5.66
CA SER A 552 24.82 4.53 6.51
C SER A 552 25.72 3.50 5.82
N SER A 553 25.51 3.25 4.52
CA SER A 553 26.20 2.21 3.77
C SER A 553 27.62 2.58 3.34
N VAL A 554 28.00 3.85 3.41
CA VAL A 554 29.27 4.39 2.89
C VAL A 554 30.17 4.95 4.01
N ILE A 555 29.62 5.43 5.13
CA ILE A 555 30.40 6.11 6.18
C ILE A 555 31.57 5.28 6.73
N SER A 556 31.36 3.99 7.02
CA SER A 556 32.42 3.08 7.47
C SER A 556 33.56 2.94 6.46
N LYS A 557 33.24 3.00 5.16
CA LYS A 557 34.21 2.91 4.06
C LYS A 557 35.02 4.19 3.91
N LEU A 558 34.39 5.36 4.05
CA LEU A 558 35.08 6.64 3.99
C LEU A 558 36.04 6.84 5.16
N VAL A 559 35.60 6.54 6.39
CA VAL A 559 36.48 6.58 7.57
C VAL A 559 37.63 5.59 7.41
N SER A 560 37.34 4.37 6.95
CA SER A 560 38.37 3.38 6.63
C SER A 560 39.33 3.84 5.53
N ALA A 561 38.88 4.57 4.51
CA ALA A 561 39.72 5.02 3.40
C ALA A 561 40.60 6.21 3.77
N ALA A 562 40.02 7.20 4.47
CA ALA A 562 40.73 8.37 4.98
C ALA A 562 41.90 8.00 5.91
N GLN A 563 41.80 6.87 6.62
CA GLN A 563 42.85 6.38 7.52
C GLN A 563 43.78 5.34 6.88
N GLY A 564 43.71 5.11 5.56
CA GLY A 564 44.61 4.17 4.86
C GLY A 564 44.29 2.68 5.05
N GLY A 565 43.04 2.37 5.42
CA GLY A 565 42.50 1.00 5.52
C GLY A 565 41.95 0.66 6.91
N THR A 566 41.02 -0.30 6.97
CA THR A 566 40.29 -0.66 8.20
C THR A 566 41.23 -1.09 9.34
N ARG A 567 42.40 -1.64 8.99
CA ARG A 567 43.45 -2.04 9.94
C ARG A 567 44.00 -0.86 10.76
N ASN A 568 44.06 0.34 10.18
CA ASN A 568 44.65 1.53 10.79
C ASN A 568 43.63 2.26 11.69
N VAL A 569 42.33 1.98 11.53
CA VAL A 569 41.28 2.65 12.31
C VAL A 569 41.29 2.18 13.76
N PRO A 570 41.29 3.06 14.77
CA PRO A 570 41.11 2.66 16.16
C PRO A 570 39.83 1.85 16.36
N ILE A 571 39.84 0.83 17.23
CA ILE A 571 38.66 -0.03 17.48
C ILE A 571 37.48 0.82 17.99
N ALA A 572 37.73 1.72 18.95
CA ALA A 572 36.71 2.64 19.46
C ALA A 572 36.08 3.51 18.35
N GLN A 573 36.87 4.08 17.44
CA GLN A 573 36.35 4.82 16.30
C GLN A 573 35.54 3.93 15.34
N SER A 574 35.96 2.69 15.13
CA SER A 574 35.24 1.73 14.28
C SER A 574 33.87 1.37 14.86
N LEU A 575 33.79 1.19 16.18
CA LEU A 575 32.54 0.94 16.90
C LEU A 575 31.64 2.17 16.91
N ALA A 576 32.19 3.37 17.15
CA ALA A 576 31.44 4.62 17.08
C ALA A 576 30.82 4.87 15.69
N VAL A 577 31.59 4.65 14.61
CA VAL A 577 31.09 4.76 13.24
C VAL A 577 30.05 3.68 12.93
N SER A 578 30.20 2.48 13.48
CA SER A 578 29.18 1.41 13.36
C SER A 578 27.87 1.80 14.06
N ALA A 579 27.95 2.42 15.24
CA ALA A 579 26.78 2.94 15.97
C ALA A 579 26.09 4.10 15.23
N ILE A 580 26.86 5.06 14.71
CA ILE A 580 26.35 6.16 13.87
C ILE A 580 25.68 5.61 12.60
N SER A 581 26.33 4.65 11.92
CA SER A 581 25.79 3.97 10.74
C SER A 581 24.48 3.24 11.06
N GLY A 582 24.41 2.53 12.20
CA GLY A 582 23.18 1.92 12.71
C GLY A 582 22.07 2.94 12.97
N GLY A 583 22.38 4.08 13.61
CA GLY A 583 21.43 5.17 13.81
C GLY A 583 20.87 5.75 12.51
N MET A 584 21.73 6.01 11.52
CA MET A 584 21.32 6.43 10.17
C MET A 584 20.45 5.38 9.48
N ALA A 585 20.80 4.09 9.60
CA ALA A 585 20.03 2.99 9.04
C ALA A 585 18.66 2.86 9.72
N THR A 586 18.55 3.10 11.03
CA THR A 586 17.27 3.14 11.77
C THR A 586 16.35 4.24 11.25
N VAL A 587 16.85 5.45 11.03
CA VAL A 587 16.04 6.54 10.45
C VAL A 587 15.54 6.16 9.06
N GLY A 588 16.40 5.66 8.17
CA GLY A 588 16.00 5.27 6.82
C GLY A 588 15.06 4.04 6.77
N ALA A 589 15.30 3.04 7.59
CA ALA A 589 14.58 1.76 7.56
C ALA A 589 13.15 1.87 8.13
N LEU A 590 12.98 2.58 9.27
CA LEU A 590 11.66 2.79 9.85
C LEU A 590 10.82 3.72 8.97
N ASN A 591 11.39 4.82 8.47
CA ASN A 591 10.64 5.79 7.67
C ASN A 591 10.46 5.41 6.19
N GLN A 592 10.88 4.20 5.78
CA GLN A 592 10.77 3.71 4.40
C GLN A 592 9.34 3.78 3.84
N HIS A 593 8.34 3.58 4.72
CA HIS A 593 6.91 3.66 4.42
C HIS A 593 6.49 5.05 3.89
N THR A 594 7.00 6.15 4.48
CA THR A 594 6.63 7.53 4.11
C THR A 594 6.87 7.81 2.62
N ALA A 595 8.02 7.37 2.10
CA ALA A 595 8.37 7.52 0.69
C ALA A 595 7.49 6.67 -0.24
N ILE A 596 7.01 5.50 0.22
CA ILE A 596 6.05 4.67 -0.51
C ILE A 596 4.71 5.39 -0.59
N THR A 597 4.21 5.95 0.50
CA THR A 597 2.97 6.73 0.50
C THR A 597 3.09 7.94 -0.42
N ILE A 598 4.20 8.69 -0.38
CA ILE A 598 4.43 9.84 -1.27
C ILE A 598 4.45 9.43 -2.76
N LYS A 599 5.01 8.26 -3.09
CA LYS A 599 4.93 7.71 -4.46
C LYS A 599 3.50 7.36 -4.83
N ASN A 600 2.74 6.72 -3.95
CA ASN A 600 1.36 6.35 -4.24
C ASN A 600 0.46 7.60 -4.37
N ASN A 601 0.66 8.61 -3.53
CA ASN A 601 0.02 9.91 -3.62
C ASN A 601 0.26 10.58 -4.98
N ARG A 602 1.49 10.53 -5.50
CA ARG A 602 1.81 11.00 -6.86
C ARG A 602 1.07 10.21 -7.97
N ARG A 603 0.79 8.92 -7.75
CA ARG A 603 0.14 8.04 -8.74
C ARG A 603 -1.38 8.06 -8.70
N GLU A 604 -1.96 8.23 -7.52
CA GLU A 604 -3.40 8.11 -7.28
C GLU A 604 -4.09 9.48 -7.13
N GLY A 605 -3.34 10.50 -6.70
CA GLY A 605 -3.81 11.87 -6.55
C GLY A 605 -4.23 12.52 -7.86
N SER A 606 -5.08 13.55 -7.77
CA SER A 606 -5.66 14.25 -8.92
C SER A 606 -4.66 15.04 -9.76
N THR A 607 -3.46 15.31 -9.23
CA THR A 607 -2.39 16.06 -9.91
C THR A 607 -1.03 15.41 -9.65
N ASP A 608 -0.23 15.23 -10.70
CA ASP A 608 1.17 14.81 -10.51
C ASP A 608 1.95 15.97 -9.88
N ILE A 609 2.39 15.78 -8.63
CA ILE A 609 3.23 16.74 -7.89
C ILE A 609 4.59 17.01 -8.55
N GLY A 610 5.03 16.16 -9.47
CA GLY A 610 6.29 16.23 -10.18
C GLY A 610 7.46 15.58 -9.42
N LEU A 611 8.49 15.19 -10.18
CA LEU A 611 9.65 14.43 -9.67
C LEU A 611 10.37 15.16 -8.52
N GLY A 612 10.69 16.44 -8.70
CA GLY A 612 11.44 17.22 -7.70
C GLY A 612 10.67 17.39 -6.38
N LYS A 613 9.34 17.57 -6.44
CA LYS A 613 8.48 17.67 -5.25
C LYS A 613 8.29 16.30 -4.59
N GLN A 614 8.26 15.21 -5.36
CA GLN A 614 8.26 13.86 -4.82
C GLN A 614 9.57 13.55 -4.06
N VAL A 615 10.73 13.92 -4.62
CA VAL A 615 12.04 13.76 -3.96
C VAL A 615 12.12 14.61 -2.69
N SER A 616 11.76 15.90 -2.74
CA SER A 616 11.84 16.76 -1.56
C SER A 616 10.85 16.37 -0.46
N ARG A 617 9.63 15.98 -0.83
CA ARG A 617 8.67 15.36 0.11
C ARG A 617 9.25 14.07 0.70
N GLY A 618 9.88 13.21 -0.10
CA GLY A 618 10.45 11.93 0.33
C GLY A 618 11.64 12.08 1.29
N VAL A 619 12.56 13.00 0.99
CA VAL A 619 13.69 13.38 1.86
C VAL A 619 13.20 13.87 3.22
N MET A 620 12.17 14.73 3.25
CA MET A 620 11.59 15.26 4.48
C MET A 620 10.39 14.43 5.00
N GLY A 621 10.17 13.22 4.47
CA GLY A 621 8.95 12.45 4.64
C GLY A 621 8.64 12.17 6.11
N ALA A 622 9.60 11.58 6.82
CA ALA A 622 9.55 11.32 8.26
C ALA A 622 9.14 12.55 9.10
N MET A 623 9.72 13.73 8.81
CA MET A 623 9.45 14.95 9.56
C MET A 623 8.06 15.49 9.26
N HIS A 624 7.69 15.60 7.97
CA HIS A 624 6.37 16.07 7.58
C HIS A 624 5.25 15.14 8.07
N GLU A 625 5.46 13.83 7.99
CA GLU A 625 4.52 12.84 8.50
C GLU A 625 4.38 12.94 10.02
N THR A 626 5.47 12.86 10.78
CA THR A 626 5.41 12.96 12.26
C THR A 626 4.75 14.26 12.74
N LEU A 627 5.04 15.40 12.09
CA LEU A 627 4.44 16.68 12.45
C LEU A 627 2.97 16.79 12.03
N SER A 628 2.60 16.28 10.85
CA SER A 628 1.20 16.30 10.39
C SER A 628 0.34 15.32 11.19
N GLN A 629 0.81 14.10 11.45
CA GLN A 629 0.18 13.12 12.34
C GLN A 629 -0.15 13.74 13.70
N ARG A 630 0.82 14.41 14.35
CA ARG A 630 0.59 15.12 15.63
C ARG A 630 -0.42 16.26 15.52
N ARG A 631 -0.30 17.11 14.49
CA ARG A 631 -1.19 18.28 14.28
C ARG A 631 -2.62 17.87 13.98
N ALA A 632 -2.80 16.92 13.06
CA ALA A 632 -4.12 16.41 12.66
C ALA A 632 -4.76 15.56 13.76
N THR A 633 -3.99 14.77 14.52
CA THR A 633 -4.50 14.08 15.72
C THR A 633 -5.01 15.11 16.75
N LYS A 634 -4.27 16.21 16.99
CA LYS A 634 -4.75 17.28 17.88
C LYS A 634 -6.03 17.93 17.32
N ALA A 635 -6.09 18.21 16.03
CA ALA A 635 -7.29 18.77 15.39
C ALA A 635 -8.49 17.83 15.49
N SER A 636 -8.33 16.55 15.14
CA SER A 636 -9.39 15.53 15.25
C SER A 636 -9.88 15.32 16.70
N LYS A 637 -9.00 15.40 17.69
CA LYS A 637 -9.41 15.43 19.11
C LYS A 637 -10.23 16.69 19.46
N ALA A 638 -9.90 17.84 18.87
CA ALA A 638 -10.69 19.05 19.02
C ALA A 638 -12.05 18.98 18.30
N VAL A 639 -12.14 18.28 17.15
CA VAL A 639 -13.43 17.94 16.52
C VAL A 639 -14.33 17.19 17.49
N ASN A 640 -13.82 16.13 18.12
CA ASN A 640 -14.58 15.34 19.09
C ASN A 640 -15.02 16.18 20.30
N ALA A 641 -14.12 16.98 20.87
CA ALA A 641 -14.43 17.85 22.00
C ALA A 641 -15.49 18.93 21.67
N LEU A 642 -15.48 19.47 20.45
CA LEU A 642 -16.46 20.47 20.01
C LEU A 642 -17.86 19.86 19.80
N LEU A 643 -17.92 18.65 19.22
CA LEU A 643 -19.18 17.94 18.96
C LEU A 643 -19.83 17.35 20.22
N GLU A 644 -19.08 17.20 21.31
CA GLU A 644 -19.58 16.71 22.60
C GLU A 644 -19.93 17.84 23.58
N GLY A 645 -19.83 19.10 23.16
CA GLY A 645 -20.41 20.21 23.91
C GLY A 645 -21.94 20.11 23.89
N ASN A 646 -22.57 20.00 25.06
CA ASN A 646 -24.04 19.89 25.19
C ASN A 646 -24.81 20.96 24.39
N ASP A 647 -24.26 22.18 24.31
CA ASP A 647 -24.79 23.29 23.50
C ASP A 647 -24.76 22.99 22.00
N VAL A 648 -23.67 22.41 21.49
CA VAL A 648 -23.51 22.05 20.07
C VAL A 648 -24.43 20.90 19.68
N GLU A 649 -24.58 19.87 20.52
CA GLU A 649 -25.52 18.77 20.27
C GLU A 649 -26.98 19.29 20.26
N ALA A 650 -27.32 20.24 21.13
CA ALA A 650 -28.63 20.91 21.15
C ALA A 650 -28.86 21.81 19.92
N LEU A 651 -27.88 22.62 19.51
CA LEU A 651 -27.95 23.46 18.30
C LEU A 651 -28.13 22.60 17.04
N LEU A 652 -27.40 21.50 16.92
CA LEU A 652 -27.53 20.55 15.82
C LEU A 652 -28.89 19.84 15.83
N ALA A 653 -29.43 19.48 16.99
CA ALA A 653 -30.77 18.93 17.11
C ALA A 653 -31.85 19.95 16.68
N ALA A 654 -31.73 21.21 17.10
CA ALA A 654 -32.64 22.29 16.70
C ALA A 654 -32.57 22.58 15.19
N ALA A 655 -31.37 22.64 14.61
CA ALA A 655 -31.16 22.82 13.18
C ALA A 655 -31.83 21.71 12.35
N ARG A 656 -31.75 20.45 12.79
CA ARG A 656 -32.42 19.31 12.14
C ARG A 656 -33.94 19.29 12.32
N ALA A 657 -34.46 19.94 13.36
CA ALA A 657 -35.90 20.00 13.63
C ALA A 657 -36.64 21.02 12.75
N LEU A 658 -35.97 22.11 12.33
CA LEU A 658 -36.57 23.18 11.54
C LEU A 658 -37.19 22.69 10.20
N PRO A 659 -36.55 21.82 9.39
CA PRO A 659 -37.18 21.25 8.19
C PRO A 659 -38.37 20.31 8.48
N ALA A 660 -38.39 19.66 9.64
CA ALA A 660 -39.42 18.67 9.99
C ALA A 660 -40.76 19.30 10.42
N GLN A 661 -40.72 20.54 10.91
CA GLN A 661 -41.93 21.26 11.34
C GLN A 661 -42.86 21.59 10.17
N GLU A 662 -42.34 21.85 8.96
CA GLU A 662 -43.17 22.15 7.78
C GLU A 662 -43.85 20.92 7.17
N ALA A 663 -43.20 19.75 7.20
CA ALA A 663 -43.83 18.49 6.79
C ALA A 663 -45.05 18.15 7.68
N SER A 664 -44.97 18.51 8.96
CA SER A 664 -46.07 18.38 9.91
C SER A 664 -47.14 19.46 9.69
N ALA A 665 -46.76 20.73 9.57
CA ALA A 665 -47.69 21.85 9.38
C ALA A 665 -48.45 21.80 8.04
N SER A 666 -47.83 21.29 6.97
CA SER A 666 -48.48 21.09 5.67
C SER A 666 -49.44 19.90 5.64
N SER A 667 -49.35 18.98 6.61
CA SER A 667 -50.30 17.85 6.73
C SER A 667 -51.63 18.26 7.40
N SER A 668 -51.67 19.45 8.01
CA SER A 668 -52.82 19.99 8.74
C SER A 668 -53.54 21.12 7.99
N GLN A 669 -53.83 20.94 6.70
CA GLN A 669 -54.89 21.69 6.01
C GLN A 669 -56.20 20.88 5.99
N PRO A 670 -57.34 21.43 6.44
CA PRO A 670 -58.63 20.74 6.32
C PRO A 670 -59.04 20.63 4.85
N GLN A 671 -59.58 19.47 4.46
CA GLN A 671 -60.04 19.20 3.09
C GLN A 671 -61.23 20.11 2.71
N GLY A 672 -60.93 21.20 2.01
CA GLY A 672 -61.91 22.01 1.27
C GLY A 672 -62.19 21.41 -0.11
N ALA A 673 -63.47 21.36 -0.50
CA ALA A 673 -63.96 20.71 -1.72
C ALA A 673 -63.42 21.35 -3.03
N PRO A 674 -63.39 20.60 -4.15
CA PRO A 674 -62.74 21.05 -5.39
C PRO A 674 -63.62 22.01 -6.20
N SER A 675 -63.04 23.15 -6.61
CA SER A 675 -63.64 24.07 -7.57
C SER A 675 -62.96 24.00 -8.93
N THR A 676 -63.68 23.50 -9.93
CA THR A 676 -63.27 23.47 -11.34
C THR A 676 -63.45 24.84 -12.00
N SER A 677 -62.40 25.42 -12.61
CA SER A 677 -62.59 26.22 -13.85
C SER A 677 -61.30 26.50 -14.65
N LYS A 678 -61.35 26.06 -15.91
CA LYS A 678 -60.78 26.63 -17.15
C LYS A 678 -59.31 27.04 -17.28
N ALA A 679 -58.80 26.72 -18.47
CA ALA A 679 -57.47 27.03 -18.97
C ALA A 679 -57.44 28.28 -19.87
N ALA A 680 -56.28 28.96 -19.88
CA ALA A 680 -55.74 29.69 -21.03
C ALA A 680 -54.22 29.82 -20.85
N GLY A 681 -53.45 29.55 -21.91
CA GLY A 681 -52.05 29.99 -22.05
C GLY A 681 -51.92 30.81 -23.34
N PRO A 682 -50.72 30.98 -23.92
CA PRO A 682 -49.37 30.86 -23.35
C PRO A 682 -48.58 32.18 -23.46
N SER A 683 -47.40 32.27 -22.84
CA SER A 683 -46.41 33.31 -23.21
C SER A 683 -44.99 32.75 -23.15
N ARG A 684 -44.16 33.16 -24.12
CA ARG A 684 -42.81 32.65 -24.38
C ARG A 684 -41.87 33.85 -24.45
N GLY A 685 -40.98 34.00 -23.48
CA GLY A 685 -40.07 35.15 -23.35
C GLY A 685 -38.65 34.72 -22.95
N HIS A 686 -37.66 35.25 -23.67
CA HIS A 686 -36.23 34.95 -23.59
C HIS A 686 -35.51 35.34 -22.27
N VAL A 687 -34.19 35.10 -22.25
CA VAL A 687 -33.14 35.62 -21.33
C VAL A 687 -32.87 34.73 -20.10
N SER A 688 -31.63 34.39 -19.70
CA SER A 688 -30.32 34.33 -20.38
C SER A 688 -29.37 33.43 -19.56
N ALA A 689 -28.29 32.92 -20.16
CA ALA A 689 -27.23 32.21 -19.42
C ALA A 689 -26.30 33.19 -18.66
N PRO A 690 -25.91 32.91 -17.40
CA PRO A 690 -24.84 33.62 -16.72
C PRO A 690 -23.47 32.97 -16.98
N SER A 691 -22.57 33.80 -17.51
CA SER A 691 -21.14 33.59 -17.73
C SER A 691 -20.31 33.15 -16.52
N SER A 692 -19.22 32.44 -16.80
CA SER A 692 -18.08 32.21 -15.90
C SER A 692 -17.49 33.49 -15.29
N PRO A 693 -17.02 33.47 -14.02
CA PRO A 693 -16.15 34.51 -13.50
C PRO A 693 -14.66 34.14 -13.70
N ASN A 694 -14.01 34.85 -14.61
CA ASN A 694 -12.55 34.85 -14.74
C ASN A 694 -11.97 35.87 -13.73
N ARG A 695 -11.05 35.49 -12.83
CA ARG A 695 -10.40 36.46 -11.92
C ARG A 695 -8.91 36.16 -11.70
N SER A 696 -8.08 36.79 -12.51
CA SER A 696 -6.63 36.88 -12.33
C SER A 696 -6.23 38.09 -11.47
N ARG A 697 -5.01 38.04 -10.91
CA ARG A 697 -4.24 39.08 -10.19
C ARG A 697 -4.60 39.35 -8.71
N LEU A 698 -3.70 38.91 -7.82
CA LEU A 698 -3.07 39.78 -6.81
C LEU A 698 -1.77 39.13 -6.27
N GLY A 699 -0.82 39.94 -5.81
CA GLY A 699 0.23 39.50 -4.88
C GLY A 699 1.48 38.80 -5.44
N ARG A 700 2.26 39.46 -6.32
CA ARG A 700 3.68 39.10 -6.53
C ARG A 700 4.54 39.97 -5.62
N THR A 701 4.96 39.45 -4.48
CA THR A 701 5.95 40.10 -3.60
C THR A 701 7.22 39.25 -3.54
N ASN A 702 8.37 39.91 -3.61
CA ASN A 702 9.68 39.28 -3.59
C ASN A 702 10.01 38.76 -2.20
N ASP A 703 10.68 37.61 -2.13
CA ASP A 703 11.64 37.30 -1.07
C ASP A 703 12.79 36.51 -1.69
N GLU A 704 13.93 37.19 -1.87
CA GLU A 704 15.14 36.67 -2.48
C GLU A 704 16.23 36.50 -1.41
N ILE A 705 16.23 35.36 -0.71
CA ILE A 705 17.31 34.99 0.22
C ILE A 705 17.82 33.58 -0.08
N THR A 706 18.85 33.55 -0.93
CA THR A 706 20.00 32.62 -0.95
C THR A 706 19.91 31.30 -0.16
N ARG A 707 19.76 30.16 -0.88
CA ARG A 707 20.42 28.89 -0.50
C ARG A 707 20.57 27.87 -1.63
N SER A 708 21.81 27.44 -1.84
CA SER A 708 22.29 26.23 -2.55
C SER A 708 21.86 25.97 -4.01
N LYS A 709 22.81 26.15 -4.94
CA LYS A 709 22.74 25.72 -6.36
C LYS A 709 22.66 24.20 -6.58
N SER A 710 22.75 23.36 -5.53
CA SER A 710 22.91 21.90 -5.67
C SER A 710 21.68 21.17 -6.26
N ALA A 711 20.45 21.59 -5.90
CA ALA A 711 19.24 20.84 -6.26
C ALA A 711 18.83 20.99 -7.74
N ARG A 712 19.17 22.11 -8.40
CA ARG A 712 18.90 22.28 -9.85
C ARG A 712 19.83 21.43 -10.70
N ASN A 713 21.11 21.35 -10.36
CA ASN A 713 22.08 20.53 -11.10
C ASN A 713 21.70 19.05 -11.05
N LEU A 714 21.33 18.54 -9.86
CA LEU A 714 20.82 17.16 -9.72
C LEU A 714 19.56 16.91 -10.58
N GLY A 715 18.69 17.91 -10.74
CA GLY A 715 17.50 17.83 -11.56
C GLY A 715 17.78 17.79 -13.07
N VAL A 716 18.79 18.54 -13.53
CA VAL A 716 19.23 18.53 -14.93
C VAL A 716 19.99 17.24 -15.27
N GLU A 717 20.94 16.84 -14.43
CA GLU A 717 21.69 15.58 -14.59
C GLU A 717 20.76 14.36 -14.57
N LEU A 718 19.76 14.33 -13.67
CA LEU A 718 18.77 13.24 -13.63
C LEU A 718 17.83 13.26 -14.85
N HIS A 719 17.52 14.43 -15.41
CA HIS A 719 16.72 14.55 -16.63
C HIS A 719 17.51 14.08 -17.86
N GLU A 720 18.79 14.44 -17.97
CA GLU A 720 19.69 14.02 -19.03
C GLU A 720 20.03 12.53 -18.95
N PHE A 721 20.31 12.00 -17.75
CA PHE A 721 20.48 10.58 -17.49
C PHE A 721 19.20 9.78 -17.81
N ALA A 722 18.02 10.26 -17.42
CA ALA A 722 16.75 9.61 -17.76
C ALA A 722 16.47 9.64 -19.28
N ARG A 723 16.94 10.67 -19.99
CA ARG A 723 16.84 10.79 -21.46
C ARG A 723 17.81 9.84 -22.17
N MET A 724 19.00 9.60 -21.62
CA MET A 724 19.93 8.57 -22.12
C MET A 724 19.44 7.16 -21.83
N ALA A 725 18.98 6.88 -20.60
CA ALA A 725 18.39 5.59 -20.23
C ALA A 725 17.14 5.26 -21.05
N GLY A 726 16.32 6.26 -21.40
CA GLY A 726 15.17 6.12 -22.29
C GLY A 726 15.52 5.98 -23.79
N LYS A 727 16.75 6.31 -24.21
CA LYS A 727 17.26 6.04 -25.56
C LYS A 727 17.85 4.63 -25.67
N HIS A 728 18.64 4.22 -24.68
CA HIS A 728 19.32 2.91 -24.68
C HIS A 728 18.47 1.75 -24.16
N SER A 729 17.21 1.98 -23.77
CA SER A 729 16.27 0.91 -23.44
C SER A 729 15.91 0.00 -24.62
N LYS A 730 16.24 0.40 -25.86
CA LYS A 730 16.17 -0.46 -27.05
C LYS A 730 17.43 -1.29 -27.30
N ASP A 731 18.57 -0.89 -26.74
CA ASP A 731 19.88 -1.54 -26.95
C ASP A 731 20.26 -2.50 -25.79
N LEU A 732 19.37 -2.61 -24.80
CA LEU A 732 19.52 -3.39 -23.56
C LEU A 732 18.46 -4.49 -23.40
N VAL A 733 17.72 -4.79 -24.46
CA VAL A 733 16.87 -5.99 -24.59
C VAL A 733 17.67 -7.06 -25.33
#